data_AF-A0A6C0IJG3-F1
#
_entry.id   AF-A0A6C0IJG3-F1
#
_cell.length_a   1.000
_cell.length_b   1.000
_cell.length_c   1.000
_cell.angle_alpha   90.00
_cell.angle_beta   90.00
_cell.angle_gamma   90.00
#
_symmetry.space_group_name_H-M   'P 1'
#
loop_
_entity.id
_entity.type
_entity.pdbx_description
1 polymer ?
#
loop_
_entity_poly.entity_id
_entity_poly.type
_entity_poly.pdbx_seq_one_letter_code
_entity_poly.pdbx_strand_id
1 'polypeptide(L)'
;DGLRAMGFVDHTGELYLIDQSLNVYRTGLKNPKCAQSIVDGEWVTVTKDGKPIHHYLIFDIYHYNNEQISKAPFVVFNEGLLDTGAVSRYNKMKEWFDRWQDGVEVIAKGVTDASRLMIALKRFSFASANNDSIFKRGCASILDSSRIYHTDGLILTSNSEPIPDKAGVRFNQQFKWKPAKDNTVDFLIEYEHTPESPKIDKITSTIHPSNGTVVNYKTMRLYVGGENGAEFDNPRNAILSQLPITNDKNGDVKQYRPILFNPLDFPDTMANICHVVVEMDTETMEEFVMTEDTKEPISNRSIVEMRYEPSREPGWRWVPSRIRHDKTERLLRATANRAIKGGKIKYSGMMNDEAVANSVWNSIHDPVTESMIRTGTEMPTDEEMKDILKIRESEVGKKYYERKAPKENIALVKGLLDFHNKYIKNEILIKRALQGGNKKLLDLACGKGGDLYKWYFGRAEYVMGVDIAGENITNPTDGAYRRYVDTIRDFGQSRVPKIAFAIGNSSKALVSGEAAPNPEERDIMRSIFGKVQPEGPIPKYIQNVMAGTFRGGADVAACMFAIHYFFESEETLNGLLRNLSDTVKVGGTFIGCCFDGDKIFKMLRTVPKGQSKTGQEGDVPIWTITKDYDHAELIPDESSIGLGIDVNFISIGSTHKEYLVPFELLTAKLATIGFRLLNANELAELSLTSSTNTFDVSHTMAEKSDAKKKYSMSDSVKEFSFLNRWFIFKRHGLIAEKEVAIAKNGIVADVADDDGKEDADDIVIPESAMGVPATTATAATAAASALPPPTQKFAPNDIFRFGADVPISDSLKIGDTAAGRWISPTAPFAIPDPNDESVKYPTIEHYMAAMKIQLATDKPEMAKTLMSEKGKIHQDFATKRRIQSPAKESAADFNLLAEEATEVRKKSAKAFLTQSGVKITKEQDWIANKDTILRTALQYRWDNDKRFHDIIEACRNQLKYLLYSTSVSNTASDLGGTRDIKTFMIKGENKMGKIIMEIAGFKW
;
A
#
# COMPACT_ATOMS: atom_id res chain seq x y z
N ASP A 1 22.38 34.68 -4.66
CA ASP A 1 22.28 33.89 -3.42
C ASP A 1 23.52 34.15 -2.57
N GLY A 2 23.50 33.83 -1.27
CA GLY A 2 24.59 34.10 -0.34
C GLY A 2 24.76 33.00 0.71
N LEU A 3 25.93 32.94 1.35
CA LEU A 3 26.19 31.98 2.42
C LEU A 3 25.46 32.44 3.70
N ARG A 4 24.45 31.68 4.16
CA ARG A 4 23.77 31.99 5.42
C ARG A 4 24.73 31.83 6.60
N ALA A 5 24.87 32.88 7.40
CA ALA A 5 25.74 32.94 8.55
C ALA A 5 25.11 33.77 9.68
N MET A 6 25.35 33.37 10.93
CA MET A 6 24.96 34.14 12.10
C MET A 6 26.04 35.16 12.45
N GLY A 7 25.66 36.41 12.71
CA GLY A 7 26.53 37.45 13.25
C GLY A 7 26.49 37.42 14.77
N PHE A 8 27.53 36.86 15.40
CA PHE A 8 27.72 36.89 16.84
C PHE A 8 28.55 38.12 17.22
N VAL A 9 27.97 39.02 18.01
CA VAL A 9 28.71 40.11 18.65
C VAL A 9 29.02 39.74 20.09
N ASP A 10 30.30 39.74 20.44
CA ASP A 10 30.77 39.32 21.75
C ASP A 10 30.51 40.36 22.85
N HIS A 11 30.98 40.09 24.08
CA HIS A 11 30.87 40.99 25.23
C HIS A 11 31.69 42.29 25.12
N THR A 12 32.69 42.37 24.22
CA THR A 12 33.46 43.59 23.94
C THR A 12 32.89 44.43 22.79
N GLY A 13 32.00 43.83 21.99
CA GLY A 13 31.44 44.41 20.77
C GLY A 13 32.09 43.91 19.48
N GLU A 14 33.02 42.94 19.50
CA GLU A 14 33.65 42.40 18.28
C GLU A 14 32.68 41.43 17.56
N LEU A 15 32.57 41.58 16.24
CA LEU A 15 31.70 40.76 15.39
C LEU A 15 32.44 39.57 14.76
N TYR A 16 31.82 38.40 14.85
CA TYR A 16 32.19 37.17 14.17
C TYR A 16 31.03 36.67 13.30
N LEU A 17 31.31 36.18 12.10
CA LEU A 17 30.33 35.40 11.33
C LEU A 17 30.52 33.91 11.62
N ILE A 18 29.42 33.16 11.73
CA ILE A 18 29.41 31.71 11.98
C ILE A 18 28.53 31.03 10.93
N ASP A 19 29.09 30.13 10.12
CA ASP A 19 28.33 29.42 9.08
C ASP A 19 27.59 28.17 9.61
N GLN A 20 26.84 27.49 8.74
CA GLN A 20 26.13 26.24 9.09
C GLN A 20 27.05 25.04 9.38
N SER A 21 28.35 25.14 9.07
CA SER A 21 29.38 24.15 9.40
C SER A 21 30.08 24.46 10.72
N LEU A 22 29.69 25.55 11.41
CA LEU A 22 30.31 26.11 12.61
C LEU A 22 31.75 26.62 12.39
N ASN A 23 32.10 26.98 11.15
CA ASN A 23 33.31 27.74 10.89
C ASN A 23 33.11 29.18 11.40
N VAL A 24 34.09 29.70 12.16
CA VAL A 24 34.03 31.04 12.77
C VAL A 24 34.97 31.99 12.03
N TYR A 25 34.41 33.03 11.42
CA TYR A 25 35.12 34.04 10.63
C TYR A 25 35.21 35.34 11.44
N ARG A 26 36.44 35.70 11.83
CA ARG A 26 36.73 36.97 12.49
C ARG A 26 36.59 38.13 11.50
N THR A 27 35.68 39.07 11.73
CA THR A 27 35.47 40.20 10.80
C THR A 27 36.49 41.33 10.97
N GLY A 28 37.08 41.46 12.16
CA GLY A 28 37.96 42.59 12.49
C GLY A 28 37.22 43.92 12.71
N LEU A 29 35.88 43.89 12.80
CA LEU A 29 35.01 45.03 13.09
C LEU A 29 34.45 44.92 14.50
N LYS A 30 34.27 46.07 15.17
CA LYS A 30 33.78 46.16 16.54
C LYS A 30 32.82 47.33 16.71
N ASN A 31 31.73 47.15 17.45
CA ASN A 31 30.90 48.25 17.95
C ASN A 31 30.32 47.88 19.33
N PRO A 32 30.80 48.50 20.43
CA PRO A 32 30.32 48.20 21.79
C PRO A 32 28.81 48.42 22.02
N LYS A 33 28.15 49.29 21.23
CA LYS A 33 26.69 49.56 21.35
C LYS A 33 25.82 48.35 20.94
N CYS A 34 26.43 47.36 20.29
CA CYS A 34 25.82 46.18 19.70
C CYS A 34 26.29 44.86 20.36
N ALA A 35 27.02 44.94 21.48
CA ALA A 35 27.56 43.79 22.22
C ALA A 35 26.49 42.77 22.65
N GLN A 36 26.93 41.54 22.97
CA GLN A 36 26.09 40.44 23.46
C GLN A 36 24.84 40.18 22.61
N SER A 37 24.99 40.21 21.28
CA SER A 37 23.88 40.13 20.33
C SER A 37 24.11 39.06 19.26
N ILE A 38 23.03 38.48 18.73
CA ILE A 38 23.06 37.44 17.69
C ILE A 38 22.05 37.81 16.61
N VAL A 39 22.54 38.17 15.43
CA VAL A 39 21.76 38.41 14.20
C VAL A 39 21.89 37.25 13.23
N ASP A 40 20.92 37.07 12.34
CA ASP A 40 20.97 36.11 11.22
C ASP A 40 20.92 36.84 9.87
N GLY A 41 21.62 36.30 8.87
CA GLY A 41 21.91 37.00 7.63
C GLY A 41 22.55 36.14 6.56
N GLU A 42 22.66 36.71 5.35
CA GLU A 42 23.37 36.10 4.22
C GLU A 42 24.63 36.90 3.91
N TRP A 43 25.78 36.23 3.92
CA TRP A 43 27.04 36.78 3.43
C TRP A 43 27.13 36.58 1.92
N VAL A 44 26.93 37.66 1.17
CA VAL A 44 27.03 37.69 -0.29
C VAL A 44 28.44 38.10 -0.69
N THR A 45 29.10 37.20 -1.44
CA THR A 45 30.50 37.34 -1.87
C THR A 45 30.69 37.76 -3.32
N VAL A 46 29.63 37.74 -4.14
CA VAL A 46 29.69 38.03 -5.59
C VAL A 46 28.46 38.83 -6.05
N THR A 47 28.63 39.79 -6.97
CA THR A 47 27.54 40.49 -7.64
C THR A 47 26.83 39.62 -8.67
N LYS A 48 25.68 40.06 -9.17
CA LYS A 48 25.02 39.45 -10.34
C LYS A 48 25.87 39.48 -11.62
N ASP A 49 26.86 40.37 -11.66
CA ASP A 49 27.79 40.58 -12.78
C ASP A 49 29.16 39.89 -12.53
N GLY A 50 29.23 38.93 -11.60
CA GLY A 50 30.42 38.12 -11.33
C GLY A 50 31.55 38.81 -10.55
N LYS A 51 31.34 40.04 -10.03
CA LYS A 51 32.39 40.81 -9.34
C LYS A 51 32.42 40.50 -7.83
N PRO A 52 33.60 40.41 -7.18
CA PRO A 52 33.68 40.15 -5.75
C PRO A 52 33.13 41.32 -4.91
N ILE A 53 32.44 40.99 -3.82
CA ILE A 53 31.93 41.92 -2.79
C ILE A 53 31.99 41.25 -1.40
N HIS A 54 31.84 42.03 -0.33
CA HIS A 54 31.75 41.50 1.04
C HIS A 54 30.55 42.11 1.78
N HIS A 55 29.33 41.68 1.44
CA HIS A 55 28.10 42.21 2.03
C HIS A 55 27.46 41.19 2.98
N TYR A 56 27.22 41.56 4.23
CA TYR A 56 26.43 40.77 5.18
C TYR A 56 25.01 41.35 5.29
N LEU A 57 24.04 40.61 4.75
CA LEU A 57 22.65 41.03 4.59
C LEU A 57 21.80 40.45 5.73
N ILE A 58 21.66 41.19 6.83
CA ILE A 58 20.87 40.76 8.00
C ILE A 58 19.37 40.74 7.69
N PHE A 59 18.67 39.75 8.25
CA PHE A 59 17.23 39.58 8.08
C PHE A 59 16.47 39.08 9.32
N ASP A 60 17.16 38.64 10.37
CA ASP A 60 16.53 38.30 11.66
C ASP A 60 17.43 38.61 12.85
N ILE A 61 16.89 38.57 14.06
CA ILE A 61 17.64 38.71 15.31
C ILE A 61 17.15 37.72 16.38
N TYR A 62 18.10 37.02 16.99
CA TYR A 62 17.83 35.99 18.00
C TYR A 62 18.06 36.51 19.41
N HIS A 63 19.15 37.26 19.61
CA HIS A 63 19.51 37.90 20.87
C HIS A 63 19.93 39.35 20.66
N TYR A 64 19.60 40.21 21.61
CA TYR A 64 19.87 41.63 21.59
C TYR A 64 20.31 42.07 22.99
N ASN A 65 21.53 42.60 23.15
CA ASN A 65 22.03 43.09 24.43
C ASN A 65 21.80 42.09 25.60
N ASN A 66 22.16 40.82 25.37
CA ASN A 66 21.97 39.68 26.28
C ASN A 66 20.51 39.23 26.54
N GLU A 67 19.50 39.85 25.93
CA GLU A 67 18.09 39.43 25.99
C GLU A 67 17.73 38.50 24.83
N GLN A 68 16.90 37.46 25.08
CA GLN A 68 16.39 36.58 24.03
C GLN A 68 15.18 37.21 23.33
N ILE A 69 15.37 37.66 22.09
CA ILE A 69 14.34 38.30 21.27
C ILE A 69 13.66 37.30 20.30
N SER A 70 14.22 36.10 20.11
CA SER A 70 13.72 35.09 19.16
C SER A 70 12.25 34.65 19.38
N LYS A 71 11.71 34.86 20.58
CA LYS A 71 10.32 34.54 20.96
C LYS A 71 9.31 35.66 20.67
N ALA A 72 9.77 36.85 20.25
CA ALA A 72 8.90 37.95 19.87
C ALA A 72 8.28 37.73 18.47
N PRO A 73 7.12 38.34 18.17
CA PRO A 73 6.62 38.40 16.80
C PRO A 73 7.63 39.11 15.89
N PHE A 74 7.59 38.82 14.59
CA PHE A 74 8.48 39.48 13.63
C PHE A 74 8.17 40.97 13.51
N VAL A 75 6.88 41.33 13.41
CA VAL A 75 6.36 42.70 13.49
C VAL A 75 5.03 42.74 14.24
N VAL A 76 4.70 43.91 14.79
CA VAL A 76 3.40 44.22 15.40
C VAL A 76 2.74 45.34 14.59
N PHE A 77 1.41 45.29 14.49
CA PHE A 77 0.61 46.33 13.86
C PHE A 77 -0.32 46.97 14.89
N ASN A 78 -0.47 48.30 14.81
CA ASN A 78 -1.47 49.06 15.54
C ASN A 78 -2.26 49.94 14.55
N GLU A 79 -3.59 49.90 14.61
CA GLU A 79 -4.52 50.56 13.66
C GLU A 79 -4.19 50.35 12.16
N GLY A 80 -3.55 49.22 11.82
CA GLY A 80 -3.13 48.89 10.44
C GLY A 80 -1.78 49.47 10.01
N LEU A 81 -1.13 50.27 10.85
CA LEU A 81 0.25 50.73 10.69
C LEU A 81 1.22 49.84 11.47
N LEU A 82 2.51 49.86 11.12
CA LEU A 82 3.55 49.15 11.88
C LEU A 82 3.79 49.86 13.22
N ASP A 83 3.70 49.12 14.32
CA ASP A 83 4.05 49.64 15.63
C ASP A 83 5.58 49.58 15.81
N THR A 84 6.22 50.76 15.78
CA THR A 84 7.66 50.92 15.94
C THR A 84 8.11 50.97 17.41
N GLY A 85 7.18 51.12 18.36
CA GLY A 85 7.45 51.08 19.80
C GLY A 85 7.31 49.67 20.40
N ALA A 86 6.50 48.81 19.78
CA ALA A 86 6.29 47.44 20.22
C ALA A 86 7.56 46.57 20.16
N VAL A 87 7.68 45.63 21.10
CA VAL A 87 8.76 44.63 21.11
C VAL A 87 8.53 43.62 19.99
N SER A 88 9.30 43.74 18.92
CA SER A 88 9.29 42.84 17.76
C SER A 88 10.71 42.56 17.26
N ARG A 89 10.90 41.44 16.56
CA ARG A 89 12.22 41.04 16.04
C ARG A 89 12.72 42.03 14.99
N TYR A 90 11.85 42.53 14.12
CA TYR A 90 12.20 43.57 13.14
C TYR A 90 12.63 44.88 13.82
N ASN A 91 11.88 45.38 14.81
CA ASN A 91 12.23 46.62 15.50
C ASN A 91 13.58 46.51 16.22
N LYS A 92 13.87 45.38 16.89
CA LYS A 92 15.15 45.15 17.56
C LYS A 92 16.31 44.90 16.59
N MET A 93 16.07 44.25 15.46
CA MET A 93 17.06 44.14 14.38
C MET A 93 17.39 45.51 13.79
N LYS A 94 16.39 46.36 13.58
CA LYS A 94 16.59 47.73 13.09
C LYS A 94 17.34 48.59 14.12
N GLU A 95 16.97 48.52 15.39
CA GLU A 95 17.70 49.22 16.47
C GLU A 95 19.17 48.76 16.56
N TRP A 96 19.43 47.46 16.42
CA TRP A 96 20.79 46.92 16.33
C TRP A 96 21.55 47.44 15.10
N PHE A 97 20.89 47.52 13.95
CA PHE A 97 21.49 48.02 12.71
C PHE A 97 21.83 49.51 12.77
N ASP A 98 20.88 50.34 13.24
CA ASP A 98 21.07 51.78 13.37
C ASP A 98 22.22 52.08 14.35
N ARG A 99 22.27 51.36 15.49
CA ARG A 99 23.40 51.41 16.44
C ARG A 99 24.71 50.91 15.83
N TRP A 100 24.69 49.90 14.97
CA TRP A 100 25.90 49.37 14.33
C TRP A 100 26.54 50.41 13.43
N GLN A 101 25.76 51.11 12.59
CA GLN A 101 26.26 52.19 11.72
C GLN A 101 26.86 53.34 12.55
N ASP A 102 26.25 53.68 13.67
CA ASP A 102 26.74 54.68 14.63
C ASP A 102 27.89 54.12 15.50
N GLY A 103 29.11 54.04 14.92
CA GLY A 103 30.35 53.83 15.68
C GLY A 103 31.07 52.49 15.46
N VAL A 104 31.20 52.03 14.21
CA VAL A 104 32.08 50.90 13.86
C VAL A 104 33.56 51.27 14.02
N GLU A 105 34.27 50.52 14.85
CA GLU A 105 35.74 50.50 14.96
C GLU A 105 36.32 49.40 14.05
N VAL A 106 37.41 49.70 13.33
CA VAL A 106 38.22 48.70 12.61
C VAL A 106 39.43 48.34 13.48
N ILE A 107 39.50 47.10 13.95
CA ILE A 107 40.49 46.65 14.94
C ILE A 107 41.49 45.62 14.40
N ALA A 108 41.29 45.11 13.18
CA ALA A 108 42.22 44.18 12.52
C ALA A 108 43.16 44.90 11.55
N LYS A 109 44.47 44.67 11.71
CA LYS A 109 45.51 45.17 10.78
C LYS A 109 45.32 44.50 9.41
N GLY A 110 45.10 45.30 8.36
CA GLY A 110 44.93 44.83 6.98
C GLY A 110 43.50 44.90 6.42
N VAL A 111 42.51 45.22 7.26
CA VAL A 111 41.16 45.57 6.76
C VAL A 111 41.21 46.99 6.17
N THR A 112 40.69 47.16 4.95
CA THR A 112 40.58 48.44 4.24
C THR A 112 39.12 48.70 3.85
N ASP A 113 38.79 49.91 3.41
CA ASP A 113 37.41 50.21 2.96
C ASP A 113 36.96 49.40 1.72
N ALA A 114 37.91 48.81 0.98
CA ALA A 114 37.63 47.89 -0.13
C ALA A 114 37.50 46.42 0.31
N SER A 115 38.04 46.03 1.47
CA SER A 115 38.00 44.64 1.99
C SER A 115 37.13 44.45 3.24
N ARG A 116 36.66 45.53 3.87
CA ARG A 116 35.80 45.48 5.06
C ARG A 116 34.44 44.86 4.75
N LEU A 117 33.91 44.11 5.71
CA LEU A 117 32.56 43.57 5.65
C LEU A 117 31.53 44.72 5.77
N MET A 118 30.73 44.95 4.72
CA MET A 118 29.62 45.90 4.77
C MET A 118 28.36 45.20 5.28
N ILE A 119 27.83 45.65 6.42
CA ILE A 119 26.55 45.16 6.95
C ILE A 119 25.42 46.02 6.38
N ALA A 120 24.36 45.36 5.88
CA ALA A 120 23.16 46.01 5.39
C ALA A 120 21.90 45.25 5.84
N LEU A 121 20.85 45.98 6.21
CA LEU A 121 19.53 45.42 6.49
C LEU A 121 18.85 45.01 5.17
N LYS A 122 18.30 43.80 5.07
CA LYS A 122 17.49 43.42 3.90
C LYS A 122 16.26 44.33 3.75
N ARG A 123 15.83 44.58 2.50
CA ARG A 123 14.57 45.28 2.22
C ARG A 123 13.39 44.35 2.51
N PHE A 124 12.51 44.78 3.41
CA PHE A 124 11.23 44.14 3.70
C PHE A 124 10.08 44.91 3.06
N SER A 125 8.95 44.23 2.88
CA SER A 125 7.64 44.85 2.65
C SER A 125 6.63 44.11 3.52
N PHE A 126 5.66 44.84 4.07
CA PHE A 126 4.80 44.35 5.13
C PHE A 126 3.33 44.51 4.75
N ALA A 127 2.50 43.54 5.12
CA ALA A 127 1.07 43.57 4.95
C ALA A 127 0.37 43.15 6.25
N SER A 128 -0.73 43.82 6.57
CA SER A 128 -1.68 43.40 7.60
C SER A 128 -2.54 42.24 7.11
N ALA A 129 -3.26 41.57 8.02
CA ALA A 129 -4.16 40.47 7.66
C ALA A 129 -5.35 40.92 6.79
N ASN A 130 -6.02 39.94 6.17
CA ASN A 130 -7.29 40.09 5.46
C ASN A 130 -7.29 41.09 4.28
N ASN A 131 -6.17 41.23 3.57
CA ASN A 131 -6.09 41.97 2.31
C ASN A 131 -5.08 41.34 1.33
N ASP A 132 -5.25 41.65 0.05
CA ASP A 132 -4.43 41.18 -1.07
C ASP A 132 -3.07 41.90 -1.21
N SER A 133 -2.79 42.88 -0.36
CA SER A 133 -1.68 43.80 -0.58
C SER A 133 -0.30 43.19 -0.32
N ILE A 134 -0.26 42.01 0.33
CA ILE A 134 0.92 41.14 0.35
C ILE A 134 1.40 40.79 -1.07
N PHE A 135 0.50 40.58 -2.02
CA PHE A 135 0.82 40.34 -3.42
C PHE A 135 1.00 41.67 -4.16
N LYS A 136 -0.08 42.46 -4.23
CA LYS A 136 -0.20 43.67 -5.08
C LYS A 136 0.76 44.81 -4.71
N ARG A 137 1.27 44.84 -3.48
CA ARG A 137 2.27 45.84 -3.01
C ARG A 137 3.53 45.19 -2.44
N GLY A 138 3.41 44.04 -1.78
CA GLY A 138 4.53 43.30 -1.21
C GLY A 138 5.38 42.61 -2.29
N CYS A 139 4.90 41.48 -2.80
CA CYS A 139 5.61 40.63 -3.75
C CYS A 139 6.07 41.40 -4.99
N ALA A 140 5.18 42.16 -5.63
CA ALA A 140 5.51 42.97 -6.81
C ALA A 140 6.68 43.94 -6.54
N SER A 141 6.56 44.83 -5.54
CA SER A 141 7.61 45.82 -5.24
C SER A 141 8.95 45.20 -4.83
N ILE A 142 8.92 44.01 -4.20
CA ILE A 142 10.13 43.27 -3.82
C ILE A 142 10.81 42.60 -5.02
N LEU A 143 10.04 42.12 -6.01
CA LEU A 143 10.57 41.61 -7.29
C LEU A 143 11.14 42.73 -8.16
N ASP A 144 10.43 43.85 -8.28
CA ASP A 144 10.84 45.01 -9.10
C ASP A 144 12.01 45.81 -8.49
N SER A 145 12.41 45.48 -7.25
CA SER A 145 13.56 46.07 -6.58
C SER A 145 14.87 45.57 -7.16
N SER A 146 15.47 46.36 -8.07
CA SER A 146 16.84 46.14 -8.57
C SER A 146 17.86 45.96 -7.44
N ARG A 147 18.74 44.96 -7.60
CA ARG A 147 19.80 44.59 -6.64
C ARG A 147 21.12 44.40 -7.37
N ILE A 148 22.20 44.45 -6.58
CA ILE A 148 23.57 44.19 -7.05
C ILE A 148 23.93 42.69 -7.08
N TYR A 149 23.07 41.82 -6.55
CA TYR A 149 23.32 40.38 -6.39
C TYR A 149 22.15 39.56 -6.96
N HIS A 150 22.42 38.32 -7.35
CA HIS A 150 21.40 37.43 -7.93
C HIS A 150 20.35 37.00 -6.90
N THR A 151 19.07 37.05 -7.29
CA THR A 151 17.90 36.63 -6.50
C THR A 151 17.16 35.49 -7.18
N ASP A 152 16.72 34.49 -6.44
CA ASP A 152 16.05 33.29 -6.97
C ASP A 152 14.55 33.22 -6.64
N GLY A 153 13.96 34.27 -6.06
CA GLY A 153 12.54 34.32 -5.72
C GLY A 153 12.22 35.17 -4.48
N LEU A 154 11.19 34.76 -3.75
CA LEU A 154 10.62 35.45 -2.59
C LEU A 154 10.57 34.55 -1.35
N ILE A 155 10.73 35.15 -0.17
CA ILE A 155 10.45 34.53 1.13
C ILE A 155 9.27 35.28 1.75
N LEU A 156 8.22 34.55 2.13
CA LEU A 156 7.06 35.06 2.86
C LEU A 156 7.11 34.47 4.27
N THR A 157 7.16 35.33 5.29
CA THR A 157 7.26 34.95 6.71
C THR A 157 6.07 35.54 7.46
N SER A 158 5.45 34.74 8.33
CA SER A 158 4.35 35.21 9.19
C SER A 158 4.78 36.34 10.13
N ASN A 159 3.92 37.37 10.25
CA ASN A 159 4.17 38.54 11.09
C ASN A 159 4.26 38.18 12.58
N SER A 160 3.43 37.23 13.04
CA SER A 160 3.20 36.96 14.47
C SER A 160 4.01 35.79 15.03
N GLU A 161 4.49 34.87 14.19
CA GLU A 161 5.12 33.63 14.66
C GLU A 161 6.51 33.88 15.28
N PRO A 162 6.81 33.26 16.43
CA PRO A 162 8.16 33.24 16.99
C PRO A 162 9.09 32.30 16.22
N ILE A 163 10.38 32.40 16.48
CA ILE A 163 11.34 31.38 16.02
C ILE A 163 11.19 30.13 16.92
N PRO A 164 11.13 28.90 16.35
CA PRO A 164 11.00 27.69 17.15
C PRO A 164 12.13 27.50 18.17
N ASP A 165 11.77 27.23 19.43
CA ASP A 165 12.69 26.99 20.56
C ASP A 165 13.59 25.75 20.43
N LYS A 166 13.47 24.97 19.34
CA LYS A 166 14.21 23.72 19.12
C LYS A 166 14.69 23.62 17.67
N ALA A 167 15.97 23.31 17.51
CA ALA A 167 16.54 23.01 16.21
C ALA A 167 15.86 21.79 15.55
N GLY A 168 15.64 21.87 14.24
CA GLY A 168 14.99 20.79 13.45
C GLY A 168 13.46 20.84 13.42
N VAL A 169 12.81 21.80 14.09
CA VAL A 169 11.37 22.07 13.91
C VAL A 169 11.14 22.74 12.55
N ARG A 170 10.07 22.35 11.84
CA ARG A 170 9.67 22.94 10.55
C ARG A 170 8.89 24.25 10.76
N PHE A 171 9.18 25.25 9.93
CA PHE A 171 8.47 26.54 9.92
C PHE A 171 7.18 26.41 9.08
N ASN A 172 6.06 26.09 9.73
CA ASN A 172 4.79 25.81 9.03
C ASN A 172 4.13 27.05 8.37
N GLN A 173 4.59 28.26 8.69
CA GLN A 173 4.12 29.54 8.11
C GLN A 173 5.27 30.37 7.50
N GLN A 174 6.29 29.70 6.95
CA GLN A 174 7.31 30.34 6.13
C GLN A 174 7.33 29.68 4.75
N PHE A 175 7.07 30.46 3.71
CA PHE A 175 6.96 29.98 2.33
C PHE A 175 8.09 30.57 1.49
N LYS A 176 8.68 29.75 0.61
CA LYS A 176 9.54 30.22 -0.48
C LYS A 176 8.78 30.08 -1.79
N TRP A 177 8.70 31.16 -2.55
CA TRP A 177 8.25 31.14 -3.95
C TRP A 177 9.45 31.32 -4.86
N LYS A 178 9.48 30.59 -5.97
CA LYS A 178 10.40 30.76 -7.10
C LYS A 178 9.59 30.68 -8.41
N PRO A 179 10.07 31.26 -9.52
CA PRO A 179 9.60 30.88 -10.86
C PRO A 179 9.85 29.39 -11.11
N ALA A 180 8.95 28.73 -11.86
CA ALA A 180 8.96 27.27 -12.08
C ALA A 180 10.30 26.73 -12.61
N LYS A 181 10.93 27.45 -13.53
CA LYS A 181 12.24 27.13 -14.15
C LYS A 181 13.43 27.17 -13.17
N ASP A 182 13.30 27.92 -12.08
CA ASP A 182 14.36 28.16 -11.09
C ASP A 182 14.21 27.22 -9.86
N ASN A 183 13.20 26.33 -9.88
CA ASN A 183 12.99 25.29 -8.88
C ASN A 183 13.96 24.12 -9.07
N THR A 184 14.58 23.72 -7.96
CA THR A 184 15.72 22.81 -7.95
C THR A 184 15.61 21.80 -6.81
N VAL A 185 16.10 20.58 -7.06
CA VAL A 185 16.20 19.51 -6.05
C VAL A 185 17.67 19.12 -5.87
N ASP A 186 18.16 19.14 -4.63
CA ASP A 186 19.46 18.64 -4.23
C ASP A 186 19.38 17.11 -4.03
N PHE A 187 19.82 16.35 -5.03
CA PHE A 187 19.88 14.89 -4.98
C PHE A 187 21.24 14.39 -4.50
N LEU A 188 21.26 13.26 -3.78
CA LEU A 188 22.44 12.39 -3.76
C LEU A 188 22.43 11.56 -5.05
N ILE A 189 23.53 11.57 -5.79
CA ILE A 189 23.67 10.75 -7.02
C ILE A 189 24.49 9.49 -6.76
N GLU A 190 24.13 8.37 -7.38
CA GLU A 190 25.00 7.21 -7.54
C GLU A 190 24.97 6.74 -9.00
N TYR A 191 26.12 6.41 -9.60
CA TYR A 191 26.15 5.88 -10.96
C TYR A 191 25.70 4.41 -11.02
N GLU A 192 25.07 4.01 -12.12
CA GLU A 192 24.94 2.59 -12.46
C GLU A 192 26.32 1.98 -12.69
N HIS A 193 26.55 0.76 -12.20
CA HIS A 193 27.77 -0.02 -12.43
C HIS A 193 27.50 -1.21 -13.38
N THR A 194 28.55 -1.79 -13.96
CA THR A 194 28.37 -2.96 -14.85
C THR A 194 27.94 -4.21 -14.05
N PRO A 195 27.16 -5.14 -14.62
CA PRO A 195 26.72 -6.35 -13.93
C PRO A 195 27.87 -7.22 -13.38
N GLU A 196 29.05 -7.11 -13.97
CA GLU A 196 30.24 -7.91 -13.66
C GLU A 196 31.12 -7.28 -12.57
N SER A 197 30.99 -5.96 -12.33
CA SER A 197 31.89 -5.24 -11.41
C SER A 197 31.22 -4.01 -10.75
N PRO A 198 30.93 -4.04 -9.42
CA PRO A 198 30.38 -2.90 -8.67
C PRO A 198 31.42 -1.80 -8.37
N LYS A 199 32.44 -1.66 -9.23
CA LYS A 199 33.48 -0.63 -9.19
C LYS A 199 33.68 0.09 -10.52
N ILE A 200 33.02 -0.36 -11.59
CA ILE A 200 33.15 0.20 -12.94
C ILE A 200 31.81 0.82 -13.29
N ASP A 201 31.79 2.13 -13.54
CA ASP A 201 30.59 2.82 -14.01
C ASP A 201 30.14 2.26 -15.37
N LYS A 202 28.84 2.01 -15.52
CA LYS A 202 28.24 1.55 -16.77
C LYS A 202 28.10 2.74 -17.72
N ILE A 203 28.98 2.77 -18.73
CA ILE A 203 28.84 3.65 -19.88
C ILE A 203 27.93 2.97 -20.90
N THR A 204 27.00 3.75 -21.47
CA THR A 204 26.07 3.28 -22.52
C THR A 204 26.15 4.23 -23.71
N SER A 205 26.18 3.70 -24.93
CA SER A 205 26.13 4.51 -26.15
C SER A 205 24.69 4.65 -26.67
N THR A 206 24.31 5.83 -27.13
CA THR A 206 23.02 6.07 -27.80
C THR A 206 23.13 7.17 -28.84
N ILE A 207 22.10 7.35 -29.67
CA ILE A 207 21.89 8.58 -30.44
C ILE A 207 21.26 9.60 -29.48
N HIS A 208 21.91 10.76 -29.30
CA HIS A 208 21.41 11.82 -28.43
C HIS A 208 20.21 12.53 -29.10
N PRO A 209 19.06 12.65 -28.41
CA PRO A 209 17.80 12.92 -29.08
C PRO A 209 17.64 14.35 -29.63
N SER A 210 18.29 15.35 -29.03
CA SER A 210 18.13 16.75 -29.46
C SER A 210 18.95 17.15 -30.69
N ASN A 211 19.95 16.36 -31.07
CA ASN A 211 20.93 16.73 -32.11
C ASN A 211 21.35 15.56 -33.03
N GLY A 212 20.90 14.32 -32.78
CA GLY A 212 21.15 13.16 -33.64
C GLY A 212 22.58 12.62 -33.62
N THR A 213 23.46 13.10 -32.74
CA THR A 213 24.84 12.61 -32.64
C THR A 213 24.93 11.36 -31.77
N VAL A 214 25.80 10.41 -32.10
CA VAL A 214 26.13 9.31 -31.17
C VAL A 214 26.87 9.89 -29.96
N VAL A 215 26.41 9.57 -28.76
CA VAL A 215 27.03 9.95 -27.48
C VAL A 215 27.22 8.73 -26.59
N ASN A 216 28.27 8.75 -25.79
CA ASN A 216 28.41 7.91 -24.60
C ASN A 216 27.82 8.65 -23.40
N TYR A 217 27.11 7.96 -22.52
CA TYR A 217 26.54 8.52 -21.30
C TYR A 217 26.67 7.58 -20.11
N LYS A 218 26.69 8.16 -18.90
CA LYS A 218 26.50 7.43 -17.63
C LYS A 218 25.07 7.67 -17.11
N THR A 219 24.49 6.66 -16.48
CA THR A 219 23.20 6.78 -15.79
C THR A 219 23.42 7.11 -14.32
N MET A 220 22.96 8.27 -13.88
CA MET A 220 22.81 8.60 -12.46
C MET A 220 21.47 8.09 -11.94
N ARG A 221 21.48 7.49 -10.75
CA ARG A 221 20.30 7.27 -9.91
C ARG A 221 20.20 8.37 -8.87
N LEU A 222 19.01 8.95 -8.75
CA LEU A 222 18.74 10.16 -7.98
C LEU A 222 18.02 9.81 -6.67
N TYR A 223 18.66 10.13 -5.55
CA TYR A 223 18.17 9.82 -4.21
C TYR A 223 17.82 11.07 -3.40
N VAL A 224 16.75 10.95 -2.62
CA VAL A 224 16.26 11.94 -1.64
C VAL A 224 16.28 11.34 -0.23
N GLY A 225 16.22 12.19 0.78
CA GLY A 225 16.18 11.78 2.18
C GLY A 225 14.78 11.34 2.60
N GLY A 226 14.62 10.08 3.00
CA GLY A 226 13.32 9.55 3.43
C GLY A 226 13.45 8.38 4.41
N GLU A 227 12.29 7.96 4.92
CA GLU A 227 12.18 6.91 5.95
C GLU A 227 11.73 5.56 5.39
N ASN A 228 11.48 5.47 4.07
CA ASN A 228 10.92 4.28 3.44
C ASN A 228 11.88 3.08 3.46
N GLY A 229 11.28 1.89 3.48
CA GLY A 229 11.92 0.60 3.24
C GLY A 229 12.55 0.47 1.84
N ALA A 230 13.53 -0.43 1.68
CA ALA A 230 14.15 -0.71 0.38
C ALA A 230 13.20 -1.56 -0.50
N GLU A 231 12.25 -2.21 0.17
CA GLU A 231 11.07 -2.83 -0.40
C GLU A 231 10.17 -1.86 -1.20
N PHE A 232 10.33 -0.54 -1.06
CA PHE A 232 9.60 0.45 -1.85
C PHE A 232 10.36 0.98 -3.07
N ASP A 233 11.70 0.88 -3.11
CA ASP A 233 12.49 1.24 -4.29
C ASP A 233 12.22 0.26 -5.47
N ASN A 234 11.91 -1.00 -5.16
CA ASN A 234 11.43 -1.99 -6.14
C ASN A 234 10.44 -2.99 -5.48
N PRO A 235 9.13 -2.67 -5.45
CA PRO A 235 8.11 -3.51 -4.81
C PRO A 235 7.95 -4.90 -5.45
N ARG A 236 8.21 -5.02 -6.76
CA ARG A 236 8.23 -6.32 -7.45
C ARG A 236 9.34 -7.20 -6.90
N ASN A 237 10.58 -6.71 -6.86
CA ASN A 237 11.71 -7.46 -6.31
C ASN A 237 11.53 -7.77 -4.81
N ALA A 238 10.96 -6.83 -4.04
CA ALA A 238 10.66 -7.06 -2.63
C ALA A 238 9.82 -8.32 -2.40
N ILE A 239 8.73 -8.47 -3.17
CA ILE A 239 7.91 -9.67 -3.16
C ILE A 239 8.66 -10.85 -3.76
N LEU A 240 9.16 -10.74 -5.00
CA LEU A 240 9.72 -11.86 -5.76
C LEU A 240 10.96 -12.51 -5.11
N SER A 241 11.81 -11.71 -4.46
CA SER A 241 12.99 -12.18 -3.71
C SER A 241 12.70 -12.52 -2.24
N GLN A 242 11.46 -12.35 -1.77
CA GLN A 242 11.04 -12.51 -0.37
C GLN A 242 11.86 -11.65 0.61
N LEU A 243 12.06 -10.38 0.27
CA LEU A 243 12.66 -9.42 1.19
C LEU A 243 11.69 -9.13 2.36
N PRO A 244 12.19 -8.81 3.57
CA PRO A 244 11.33 -8.36 4.65
C PRO A 244 10.57 -7.09 4.25
N ILE A 245 9.25 -7.09 4.41
CA ILE A 245 8.43 -5.87 4.33
C ILE A 245 8.22 -5.38 5.76
N THR A 246 8.70 -4.18 6.05
CA THR A 246 8.66 -3.60 7.39
C THR A 246 7.28 -3.02 7.71
N ASN A 247 6.76 -3.34 8.91
CA ASN A 247 5.47 -2.84 9.39
C ASN A 247 5.69 -1.78 10.48
N ASP A 248 5.38 -0.52 10.17
CA ASP A 248 5.41 0.65 11.09
C ASP A 248 4.83 0.37 12.49
N LYS A 249 3.86 -0.57 12.58
CA LYS A 249 3.14 -0.94 13.80
C LYS A 249 3.99 -1.73 14.82
N ASN A 250 5.19 -2.19 14.46
CA ASN A 250 6.08 -2.93 15.36
C ASN A 250 6.99 -2.04 16.23
N GLY A 251 7.05 -0.73 15.98
CA GLY A 251 7.92 0.19 16.74
C GLY A 251 9.39 0.16 16.32
N ASP A 252 9.72 -0.44 15.18
CA ASP A 252 11.03 -0.28 14.55
C ASP A 252 11.30 1.20 14.28
N VAL A 253 12.47 1.70 14.73
CA VAL A 253 12.82 3.12 14.61
C VAL A 253 13.09 3.45 13.15
N LYS A 254 12.15 4.19 12.54
CA LYS A 254 12.25 4.69 11.16
C LYS A 254 13.61 5.31 10.91
N GLN A 255 14.39 4.69 10.02
CA GLN A 255 15.75 5.11 9.75
C GLN A 255 15.78 5.99 8.51
N TYR A 256 15.81 7.31 8.73
CA TYR A 256 16.09 8.30 7.69
C TYR A 256 17.39 7.97 6.92
N ARG A 257 17.30 7.89 5.60
CA ARG A 257 18.38 7.48 4.67
C ARG A 257 18.13 8.01 3.26
N PRO A 258 19.03 7.76 2.28
CA PRO A 258 18.70 7.89 0.87
C PRO A 258 17.68 6.83 0.44
N ILE A 259 16.68 7.25 -0.33
CA ILE A 259 15.71 6.42 -1.07
C ILE A 259 15.57 7.02 -2.48
N LEU A 260 15.17 6.24 -3.49
CA LEU A 260 15.04 6.77 -4.86
C LEU A 260 13.94 7.84 -4.94
N PHE A 261 14.17 8.90 -5.70
CA PHE A 261 13.16 9.95 -5.88
C PHE A 261 11.98 9.46 -6.72
N ASN A 262 10.85 9.22 -6.05
CA ASN A 262 9.62 8.77 -6.66
C ASN A 262 8.52 9.81 -6.39
N PRO A 263 8.13 10.61 -7.40
CA PRO A 263 7.10 11.64 -7.23
C PRO A 263 5.70 11.04 -7.04
N LEU A 264 4.93 11.63 -6.11
CA LEU A 264 3.60 11.18 -5.70
C LEU A 264 2.49 11.76 -6.59
N ASP A 265 2.62 13.03 -6.98
CA ASP A 265 1.85 13.70 -8.03
C ASP A 265 2.74 13.83 -9.28
N PHE A 266 2.15 13.99 -10.48
CA PHE A 266 2.83 14.02 -11.78
C PHE A 266 3.87 12.88 -11.96
N PRO A 267 3.45 11.60 -11.96
CA PRO A 267 4.39 10.48 -11.94
C PRO A 267 5.13 10.31 -13.27
N ASP A 268 6.43 10.62 -13.28
CA ASP A 268 7.38 10.19 -14.32
C ASP A 268 8.11 8.91 -13.88
N THR A 269 8.11 7.88 -14.72
CA THR A 269 8.79 6.61 -14.46
C THR A 269 10.32 6.74 -14.47
N MET A 270 10.84 7.77 -15.14
CA MET A 270 12.27 8.12 -15.17
C MET A 270 12.65 9.18 -14.13
N ALA A 271 11.75 9.57 -13.20
CA ALA A 271 12.02 10.64 -12.23
C ALA A 271 13.26 10.42 -11.33
N ASN A 272 13.65 9.16 -11.09
CA ASN A 272 14.86 8.82 -10.35
C ASN A 272 16.12 8.63 -11.22
N ILE A 273 16.08 9.05 -12.49
CA ILE A 273 17.18 8.89 -13.47
C ILE A 273 17.60 10.25 -14.03
N CYS A 274 18.91 10.44 -14.17
CA CYS A 274 19.51 11.45 -15.04
C CYS A 274 20.56 10.78 -15.93
N HIS A 275 20.52 11.05 -17.23
CA HIS A 275 21.58 10.68 -18.17
C HIS A 275 22.55 11.87 -18.34
N VAL A 276 23.85 11.61 -18.22
CA VAL A 276 24.91 12.60 -18.40
C VAL A 276 25.89 12.13 -19.46
N VAL A 277 26.17 12.99 -20.45
CA VAL A 277 27.14 12.71 -21.51
C VAL A 277 28.54 12.55 -20.89
N VAL A 278 29.28 11.53 -21.33
CA VAL A 278 30.70 11.34 -21.01
C VAL A 278 31.52 12.22 -21.92
N GLU A 279 32.32 13.09 -21.32
CA GLU A 279 33.35 13.88 -21.98
C GLU A 279 34.73 13.24 -21.72
N MET A 280 35.67 13.46 -22.63
CA MET A 280 37.03 12.94 -22.55
C MET A 280 38.01 14.11 -22.56
N ASP A 281 38.90 14.13 -21.57
CA ASP A 281 39.99 15.11 -21.50
C ASP A 281 41.03 14.81 -22.59
N THR A 282 41.34 15.79 -23.43
CA THR A 282 42.27 15.62 -24.57
C THR A 282 43.75 15.59 -24.18
N GLU A 283 44.10 15.97 -22.95
CA GLU A 283 45.47 15.91 -22.43
C GLU A 283 45.68 14.69 -21.52
N THR A 284 44.72 14.38 -20.65
CA THR A 284 44.84 13.25 -19.70
C THR A 284 44.23 11.94 -20.21
N MET A 285 43.36 11.99 -21.22
CA MET A 285 42.54 10.88 -21.72
C MET A 285 41.57 10.28 -20.67
N GLU A 286 41.30 10.99 -19.57
CA GLU A 286 40.32 10.55 -18.56
C GLU A 286 38.88 10.83 -19.00
N GLU A 287 37.97 9.90 -18.70
CA GLU A 287 36.52 10.01 -18.96
C GLU A 287 35.77 10.58 -17.75
N PHE A 288 35.11 11.72 -17.94
CA PHE A 288 34.39 12.43 -16.89
C PHE A 288 33.00 12.90 -17.35
N VAL A 289 32.23 13.50 -16.45
CA VAL A 289 30.91 14.07 -16.71
C VAL A 289 30.79 15.38 -15.92
N MET A 290 30.09 16.39 -16.45
CA MET A 290 30.01 17.73 -15.86
C MET A 290 28.59 18.18 -15.51
N THR A 291 28.50 19.23 -14.69
CA THR A 291 27.29 20.05 -14.55
C THR A 291 27.07 20.93 -15.79
N GLU A 292 25.81 21.16 -16.16
CA GLU A 292 25.43 21.97 -17.32
C GLU A 292 25.68 23.46 -17.06
N ASP A 293 25.38 23.97 -15.86
CA ASP A 293 25.41 25.41 -15.58
C ASP A 293 26.78 25.87 -15.00
N THR A 294 27.37 25.14 -14.03
CA THR A 294 28.68 25.52 -13.43
C THR A 294 29.92 24.90 -14.07
N LYS A 295 29.78 23.92 -14.97
CA LYS A 295 30.89 23.17 -15.61
C LYS A 295 31.86 22.51 -14.61
N GLU A 296 31.30 21.91 -13.56
CA GLU A 296 32.05 21.20 -12.51
C GLU A 296 32.03 19.67 -12.75
N PRO A 297 33.16 18.95 -12.66
CA PRO A 297 33.20 17.49 -12.81
C PRO A 297 32.46 16.75 -11.67
N ILE A 298 31.48 15.91 -12.00
CA ILE A 298 30.61 15.27 -11.01
C ILE A 298 31.17 13.92 -10.57
N SER A 299 31.76 13.87 -9.37
CA SER A 299 32.17 12.61 -8.74
C SER A 299 30.97 11.78 -8.26
N ASN A 300 31.10 10.44 -8.28
CA ASN A 300 30.10 9.53 -7.71
C ASN A 300 29.85 9.85 -6.21
N ARG A 301 28.62 9.67 -5.71
CA ARG A 301 28.17 10.04 -4.36
C ARG A 301 28.18 11.53 -4.03
N SER A 302 28.30 12.40 -5.02
CA SER A 302 28.12 13.85 -4.83
C SER A 302 26.67 14.22 -4.50
N ILE A 303 26.49 15.33 -3.80
CA ILE A 303 25.21 16.04 -3.77
C ILE A 303 25.20 17.04 -4.93
N VAL A 304 24.19 16.94 -5.79
CA VAL A 304 24.06 17.73 -7.01
C VAL A 304 22.71 18.45 -6.99
N GLU A 305 22.72 19.76 -7.22
CA GLU A 305 21.49 20.53 -7.40
C GLU A 305 21.04 20.39 -8.86
N MET A 306 19.82 19.89 -9.08
CA MET A 306 19.28 19.66 -10.42
C MET A 306 18.01 20.46 -10.65
N ARG A 307 17.87 20.99 -11.87
CA ARG A 307 16.63 21.60 -12.40
C ARG A 307 15.96 20.63 -13.37
N TYR A 308 14.65 20.74 -13.56
CA TYR A 308 13.88 19.81 -14.40
C TYR A 308 13.35 20.51 -15.67
N GLU A 309 13.59 19.93 -16.83
CA GLU A 309 13.07 20.36 -18.13
C GLU A 309 12.12 19.30 -18.71
N PRO A 310 10.78 19.48 -18.57
CA PRO A 310 9.78 18.54 -19.11
C PRO A 310 9.85 18.35 -20.63
N SER A 311 10.48 19.31 -21.34
CA SER A 311 10.66 19.34 -22.80
C SER A 311 11.85 18.52 -23.30
N ARG A 312 12.67 17.94 -22.42
CA ARG A 312 13.70 16.96 -22.82
C ARG A 312 13.11 15.54 -22.84
N GLU A 313 13.76 14.65 -23.57
CA GLU A 313 13.38 13.23 -23.64
C GLU A 313 13.50 12.52 -22.28
N PRO A 314 12.78 11.40 -22.07
CA PRO A 314 12.90 10.57 -20.87
C PRO A 314 14.37 10.27 -20.51
N GLY A 315 14.69 10.34 -19.22
CA GLY A 315 16.06 10.20 -18.70
C GLY A 315 16.96 11.44 -18.84
N TRP A 316 16.68 12.35 -19.79
CA TRP A 316 17.42 13.60 -19.99
C TRP A 316 16.73 14.84 -19.35
N ARG A 317 15.56 14.66 -18.73
CA ARG A 317 14.75 15.75 -18.13
C ARG A 317 15.36 16.38 -16.89
N TRP A 318 16.15 15.64 -16.12
CA TRP A 318 16.92 16.20 -15.02
C TRP A 318 18.24 16.77 -15.53
N VAL A 319 18.49 18.04 -15.20
CA VAL A 319 19.66 18.80 -15.64
C VAL A 319 20.54 19.12 -14.43
N PRO A 320 21.76 18.55 -14.34
CA PRO A 320 22.71 18.86 -13.28
C PRO A 320 23.16 20.33 -13.33
N SER A 321 22.70 21.18 -12.41
CA SER A 321 23.01 22.61 -12.40
C SER A 321 24.38 22.88 -11.78
N ARG A 322 24.60 22.41 -10.54
CA ARG A 322 25.85 22.62 -9.79
C ARG A 322 26.13 21.56 -8.73
N ILE A 323 27.38 21.46 -8.28
CA ILE A 323 27.74 20.61 -7.15
C ILE A 323 27.50 21.34 -5.83
N ARG A 324 26.88 20.65 -4.86
CA ARG A 324 26.62 21.17 -3.52
C ARG A 324 27.75 20.82 -2.57
N HIS A 325 28.91 21.45 -2.76
CA HIS A 325 30.12 21.22 -1.95
C HIS A 325 29.84 21.25 -0.43
N ASP A 326 29.01 22.20 0.03
CA ASP A 326 28.59 22.35 1.43
C ASP A 326 27.86 21.12 2.01
N LYS A 327 27.26 20.30 1.14
CA LYS A 327 26.51 19.09 1.47
C LYS A 327 27.32 17.82 1.18
N THR A 328 28.05 17.79 0.05
CA THR A 328 28.97 16.72 -0.31
C THR A 328 30.07 16.55 0.73
N GLU A 329 30.73 17.62 1.17
CA GLU A 329 31.77 17.54 2.19
C GLU A 329 31.21 17.02 3.53
N ARG A 330 29.97 17.40 3.87
CA ARG A 330 29.24 16.94 5.05
C ARG A 330 29.02 15.42 5.02
N LEU A 331 28.64 14.89 3.85
CA LEU A 331 28.48 13.45 3.62
C LEU A 331 29.82 12.71 3.68
N LEU A 332 30.89 13.27 3.10
CA LEU A 332 32.24 12.70 3.17
C LEU A 332 32.76 12.67 4.62
N ARG A 333 32.67 13.78 5.36
CA ARG A 333 33.02 13.87 6.80
C ARG A 333 32.22 12.86 7.63
N ALA A 334 30.94 12.68 7.37
CA ALA A 334 30.10 11.71 8.08
C ALA A 334 30.46 10.25 7.73
N THR A 335 30.79 9.98 6.47
CA THR A 335 31.21 8.64 5.99
C THR A 335 32.56 8.24 6.57
N ALA A 336 33.54 9.16 6.59
CA ALA A 336 34.84 8.94 7.22
C ALA A 336 34.71 8.72 8.74
N ASN A 337 33.89 9.52 9.44
CA ASN A 337 33.63 9.28 10.87
C ASN A 337 32.99 7.91 11.12
N ARG A 338 32.06 7.45 10.26
CA ARG A 338 31.50 6.08 10.36
C ARG A 338 32.55 4.99 10.13
N ALA A 339 33.47 5.19 9.18
CA ALA A 339 34.55 4.22 8.93
C ALA A 339 35.53 4.09 10.12
N ILE A 340 35.78 5.19 10.83
CA ILE A 340 36.74 5.23 11.96
C ILE A 340 36.07 4.81 13.30
N LYS A 341 34.83 5.26 13.56
CA LYS A 341 34.17 5.15 14.87
C LYS A 341 32.93 4.24 14.89
N GLY A 342 32.53 3.69 13.74
CA GLY A 342 31.26 2.97 13.58
C GLY A 342 30.03 3.89 13.60
N GLY A 343 28.85 3.28 13.73
CA GLY A 343 27.57 4.00 13.84
C GLY A 343 26.81 4.22 12.51
N LYS A 344 25.78 5.06 12.56
CA LYS A 344 24.89 5.40 11.42
C LYS A 344 25.24 6.79 10.87
N ILE A 345 25.17 6.98 9.55
CA ILE A 345 25.31 8.30 8.92
C ILE A 345 24.02 9.11 9.15
N LYS A 346 24.16 10.36 9.60
CA LYS A 346 23.05 11.32 9.71
C LYS A 346 22.87 12.06 8.38
N TYR A 347 22.05 11.50 7.49
CA TYR A 347 21.82 12.05 6.15
C TYR A 347 21.00 13.36 6.11
N SER A 348 20.31 13.72 7.20
CA SER A 348 19.40 14.87 7.25
C SER A 348 20.12 16.19 6.91
N GLY A 349 19.63 16.92 5.91
CA GLY A 349 20.21 18.18 5.46
C GLY A 349 21.39 18.05 4.47
N MET A 350 21.71 16.83 4.02
CA MET A 350 22.68 16.59 2.92
C MET A 350 22.00 16.56 1.54
N MET A 351 20.71 16.34 1.47
CA MET A 351 19.88 16.29 0.25
C MET A 351 18.47 16.77 0.64
N ASN A 352 17.57 16.97 -0.32
CA ASN A 352 16.17 17.27 0.01
C ASN A 352 15.48 16.08 0.68
N ASP A 353 14.62 16.34 1.67
CA ASP A 353 13.66 15.34 2.16
C ASP A 353 12.69 14.96 1.02
N GLU A 354 12.21 13.71 0.98
CA GLU A 354 11.20 13.20 0.04
C GLU A 354 9.98 14.13 -0.08
N ALA A 355 9.47 14.61 1.06
CA ALA A 355 8.34 15.55 1.11
C ALA A 355 8.68 16.94 0.55
N VAL A 356 9.94 17.39 0.64
CA VAL A 356 10.38 18.67 0.08
C VAL A 356 10.63 18.53 -1.42
N ALA A 357 11.27 17.44 -1.86
CA ALA A 357 11.44 17.13 -3.27
C ALA A 357 10.10 17.01 -4.01
N ASN A 358 9.11 16.35 -3.40
CA ASN A 358 7.73 16.31 -3.91
C ASN A 358 7.07 17.71 -3.92
N SER A 359 7.29 18.55 -2.91
CA SER A 359 6.78 19.93 -2.91
C SER A 359 7.38 20.76 -4.05
N VAL A 360 8.68 20.60 -4.33
CA VAL A 360 9.37 21.30 -5.43
C VAL A 360 8.89 20.78 -6.78
N TRP A 361 8.77 19.46 -6.94
CA TRP A 361 8.24 18.78 -8.12
C TRP A 361 6.82 19.23 -8.47
N ASN A 362 5.96 19.38 -7.47
CA ASN A 362 4.62 19.91 -7.67
C ASN A 362 4.66 21.38 -8.11
N SER A 363 5.53 22.22 -7.53
CA SER A 363 5.71 23.62 -7.99
C SER A 363 6.46 23.79 -9.33
N ILE A 364 6.90 22.69 -9.96
CA ILE A 364 7.42 22.67 -11.33
C ILE A 364 6.28 22.39 -12.32
N HIS A 365 5.38 21.46 -11.99
CA HIS A 365 4.31 21.00 -12.88
C HIS A 365 2.96 21.73 -12.69
N ASP A 366 2.76 22.40 -11.55
CA ASP A 366 1.59 23.20 -11.20
C ASP A 366 2.04 24.46 -10.43
N PRO A 367 2.69 25.40 -11.13
CA PRO A 367 3.33 26.56 -10.49
C PRO A 367 2.34 27.68 -10.18
N VAL A 368 2.50 28.31 -9.00
CA VAL A 368 2.02 29.69 -8.81
C VAL A 368 2.87 30.59 -9.71
N THR A 369 2.25 31.23 -10.70
CA THR A 369 2.98 31.98 -11.73
C THR A 369 3.45 33.36 -11.26
N GLU A 370 4.19 34.07 -12.11
CA GLU A 370 4.66 35.41 -11.78
C GLU A 370 3.50 36.42 -11.76
N SER A 371 2.51 36.29 -12.64
CA SER A 371 1.30 37.12 -12.56
C SER A 371 0.50 36.85 -11.27
N MET A 372 0.33 35.59 -10.88
CA MET A 372 -0.40 35.19 -9.67
C MET A 372 0.26 35.75 -8.41
N ILE A 373 1.58 35.56 -8.23
CA ILE A 373 2.28 36.04 -7.02
C ILE A 373 2.35 37.58 -6.94
N ARG A 374 2.30 38.28 -8.08
CA ARG A 374 2.31 39.75 -8.15
C ARG A 374 0.93 40.38 -7.93
N THR A 375 -0.14 39.70 -8.32
CA THR A 375 -1.51 40.28 -8.34
C THR A 375 -2.45 39.68 -7.31
N GLY A 376 -2.21 38.46 -6.84
CA GLY A 376 -3.15 37.68 -6.05
C GLY A 376 -4.30 37.07 -6.87
N THR A 377 -4.17 36.94 -8.20
CA THR A 377 -5.11 36.14 -9.00
C THR A 377 -4.94 34.65 -8.74
N GLU A 378 -6.04 33.90 -8.79
CA GLU A 378 -6.03 32.43 -8.70
C GLU A 378 -5.70 31.77 -10.05
N MET A 379 -5.75 32.54 -11.15
CA MET A 379 -5.50 32.08 -12.52
C MET A 379 -4.25 32.77 -13.13
N PRO A 380 -3.45 32.05 -13.94
CA PRO A 380 -2.41 32.63 -14.81
C PRO A 380 -2.97 33.54 -15.91
N THR A 381 -2.09 34.24 -16.62
CA THR A 381 -2.45 34.91 -17.90
C THR A 381 -2.59 33.91 -19.05
N ASP A 382 -3.22 34.31 -20.17
CA ASP A 382 -3.31 33.50 -21.40
C ASP A 382 -1.93 33.10 -21.98
N GLU A 383 -0.87 33.83 -21.66
CA GLU A 383 0.49 33.54 -22.10
C GLU A 383 1.18 32.53 -21.17
N GLU A 384 1.12 32.76 -19.86
CA GLU A 384 1.59 31.79 -18.86
C GLU A 384 0.83 30.46 -18.96
N MET A 385 -0.47 30.51 -19.24
CA MET A 385 -1.31 29.34 -19.44
C MET A 385 -0.92 28.54 -20.69
N LYS A 386 -0.41 29.17 -21.76
CA LYS A 386 0.15 28.45 -22.92
C LYS A 386 1.45 27.74 -22.57
N ASP A 387 2.32 28.34 -21.78
CA ASP A 387 3.57 27.70 -21.35
C ASP A 387 3.32 26.57 -20.33
N ILE A 388 2.36 26.74 -19.42
CA ILE A 388 1.83 25.66 -18.60
C ILE A 388 1.21 24.56 -19.47
N LEU A 389 0.46 24.89 -20.54
CA LEU A 389 -0.10 23.90 -21.46
C LEU A 389 0.99 23.11 -22.19
N LYS A 390 2.12 23.70 -22.60
CA LYS A 390 3.27 22.95 -23.15
C LYS A 390 3.85 21.95 -22.13
N ILE A 391 3.95 22.34 -20.86
CA ILE A 391 4.34 21.43 -19.76
C ILE A 391 3.31 20.31 -19.60
N ARG A 392 2.01 20.63 -19.70
CA ARG A 392 0.89 19.66 -19.66
C ARG A 392 0.84 18.75 -20.88
N GLU A 393 1.34 19.18 -22.05
CA GLU A 393 1.40 18.38 -23.28
C GLU A 393 2.52 17.33 -23.28
N SER A 394 3.49 17.43 -22.37
CA SER A 394 4.43 16.33 -22.09
C SER A 394 3.68 15.05 -21.67
N GLU A 395 4.28 13.88 -21.88
CA GLU A 395 3.68 12.61 -21.44
C GLU A 395 3.33 12.59 -19.94
N VAL A 396 4.15 13.25 -19.11
CA VAL A 396 3.99 13.31 -17.65
C VAL A 396 2.80 14.22 -17.29
N GLY A 397 2.69 15.36 -17.99
CA GLY A 397 1.57 16.28 -17.88
C GLY A 397 0.24 15.66 -18.30
N LYS A 398 0.20 15.03 -19.48
CA LYS A 398 -0.96 14.32 -20.02
C LYS A 398 -1.46 13.27 -19.04
N LYS A 399 -0.60 12.30 -18.69
CA LYS A 399 -0.90 11.19 -17.75
C LYS A 399 -1.37 11.66 -16.37
N TYR A 400 -1.17 12.93 -15.99
CA TYR A 400 -1.65 13.50 -14.74
C TYR A 400 -2.94 14.30 -14.89
N TYR A 401 -3.08 15.18 -15.90
CA TYR A 401 -4.33 15.92 -16.13
C TYR A 401 -5.46 15.02 -16.63
N GLU A 402 -5.14 13.92 -17.33
CA GLU A 402 -6.07 12.82 -17.63
C GLU A 402 -6.59 12.12 -16.37
N ARG A 403 -5.76 12.01 -15.32
CA ARG A 403 -6.15 11.43 -14.00
C ARG A 403 -6.79 12.44 -13.06
N LYS A 404 -6.41 13.72 -13.19
CA LYS A 404 -7.02 14.87 -12.52
C LYS A 404 -7.83 15.69 -13.52
N ALA A 405 -8.89 15.05 -14.01
CA ALA A 405 -10.14 15.79 -14.10
C ALA A 405 -10.35 16.56 -12.77
N PRO A 406 -10.78 17.84 -12.81
CA PRO A 406 -10.95 18.68 -11.63
C PRO A 406 -11.64 17.95 -10.46
N LYS A 407 -11.35 18.36 -9.22
CA LYS A 407 -12.00 17.75 -8.03
C LYS A 407 -13.53 17.89 -8.10
N GLU A 408 -14.03 18.97 -8.72
CA GLU A 408 -15.43 19.11 -9.12
C GLU A 408 -15.87 18.01 -10.11
N ASN A 409 -15.16 17.84 -11.23
CA ASN A 409 -15.51 16.88 -12.29
C ASN A 409 -15.48 15.41 -11.80
N ILE A 410 -14.55 15.04 -10.93
CA ILE A 410 -14.55 13.71 -10.28
C ILE A 410 -15.74 13.57 -9.33
N ALA A 411 -16.24 14.65 -8.73
CA ALA A 411 -17.44 14.61 -7.91
C ALA A 411 -18.71 14.32 -8.73
N LEU A 412 -18.80 14.83 -9.98
CA LEU A 412 -19.91 14.54 -10.90
C LEU A 412 -20.10 13.04 -11.14
N VAL A 413 -18.99 12.32 -11.38
CA VAL A 413 -19.00 10.87 -11.67
C VAL A 413 -18.84 9.97 -10.44
N LYS A 414 -18.71 10.55 -9.24
CA LYS A 414 -18.46 9.80 -7.99
C LYS A 414 -19.52 8.73 -7.70
N GLY A 415 -20.79 9.00 -8.03
CA GLY A 415 -21.88 8.03 -7.87
C GLY A 415 -21.72 6.78 -8.73
N LEU A 416 -21.24 6.95 -9.97
CA LEU A 416 -20.92 5.88 -10.91
C LEU A 416 -19.71 5.07 -10.41
N LEU A 417 -18.63 5.75 -10.03
CA LEU A 417 -17.42 5.11 -9.50
C LEU A 417 -17.71 4.26 -8.25
N ASP A 418 -18.56 4.78 -7.36
CA ASP A 418 -19.03 4.06 -6.17
C ASP A 418 -19.95 2.88 -6.54
N PHE A 419 -20.88 3.05 -7.47
CA PHE A 419 -21.77 1.98 -7.92
C PHE A 419 -21.00 0.82 -8.57
N HIS A 420 -20.12 1.13 -9.52
CA HIS A 420 -19.30 0.14 -10.24
C HIS A 420 -18.36 -0.60 -9.28
N ASN A 421 -17.66 0.10 -8.39
CA ASN A 421 -16.70 -0.54 -7.48
C ASN A 421 -17.34 -1.21 -6.27
N LYS A 422 -18.28 -0.55 -5.59
CA LYS A 422 -18.80 -0.99 -4.28
C LYS A 422 -20.03 -1.88 -4.41
N TYR A 423 -20.80 -1.77 -5.49
CA TYR A 423 -21.97 -2.65 -5.74
C TYR A 423 -21.66 -3.73 -6.78
N ILE A 424 -21.38 -3.37 -8.03
CA ILE A 424 -21.19 -4.36 -9.12
C ILE A 424 -19.95 -5.24 -8.86
N LYS A 425 -18.74 -4.66 -8.88
CA LYS A 425 -17.50 -5.43 -8.72
C LYS A 425 -17.42 -6.14 -7.36
N ASN A 426 -17.77 -5.45 -6.27
CA ASN A 426 -17.64 -5.99 -4.93
C ASN A 426 -18.81 -6.91 -4.54
N GLU A 427 -20.03 -6.38 -4.40
CA GLU A 427 -21.16 -7.10 -3.77
C GLU A 427 -21.85 -8.14 -4.68
N ILE A 428 -21.86 -7.92 -6.00
CA ILE A 428 -22.45 -8.86 -6.98
C ILE A 428 -21.40 -9.85 -7.51
N LEU A 429 -20.23 -9.38 -7.94
CA LEU A 429 -19.25 -10.25 -8.62
C LEU A 429 -18.27 -10.91 -7.64
N ILE A 430 -17.28 -10.16 -7.14
CA ILE A 430 -16.11 -10.74 -6.46
C ILE A 430 -16.48 -11.38 -5.11
N LYS A 431 -17.35 -10.76 -4.30
CA LYS A 431 -17.79 -11.31 -3.01
C LYS A 431 -18.59 -12.61 -3.15
N ARG A 432 -19.33 -12.78 -4.25
CA ARG A 432 -20.12 -13.99 -4.52
C ARG A 432 -19.22 -15.09 -5.09
N ALA A 433 -18.40 -14.78 -6.09
CA ALA A 433 -17.42 -15.73 -6.60
C ALA A 433 -16.45 -16.23 -5.51
N LEU A 434 -16.03 -15.37 -4.58
CA LEU A 434 -15.20 -15.71 -3.42
C LEU A 434 -15.98 -16.21 -2.19
N GLN A 435 -17.31 -16.38 -2.26
CA GLN A 435 -18.13 -16.85 -1.12
C GLN A 435 -17.59 -18.18 -0.55
N GLY A 436 -17.44 -18.23 0.78
CA GLY A 436 -16.72 -19.29 1.50
C GLY A 436 -15.26 -18.95 1.83
N GLY A 437 -14.58 -18.15 1.01
CA GLY A 437 -13.13 -17.89 1.10
C GLY A 437 -12.29 -19.09 0.66
N ASN A 438 -10.97 -18.98 0.84
CA ASN A 438 -9.95 -19.98 0.50
C ASN A 438 -9.98 -20.45 -0.96
N LYS A 439 -10.29 -19.53 -1.89
CA LYS A 439 -10.36 -19.79 -3.34
C LYS A 439 -9.14 -19.23 -4.09
N LYS A 440 -8.83 -19.84 -5.23
CA LYS A 440 -7.81 -19.41 -6.19
C LYS A 440 -8.47 -18.54 -7.26
N LEU A 441 -8.01 -17.31 -7.39
CA LEU A 441 -8.53 -16.35 -8.37
C LEU A 441 -7.48 -16.06 -9.45
N LEU A 442 -7.85 -16.18 -10.71
CA LEU A 442 -7.10 -15.68 -11.86
C LEU A 442 -7.78 -14.41 -12.36
N ASP A 443 -7.07 -13.29 -12.43
CA ASP A 443 -7.55 -12.07 -13.07
C ASP A 443 -6.80 -11.86 -14.38
N LEU A 444 -7.55 -11.85 -15.49
CA LEU A 444 -7.03 -11.88 -16.86
C LEU A 444 -6.68 -10.49 -17.41
N ALA A 445 -7.08 -9.42 -16.71
CA ALA A 445 -6.81 -8.03 -17.09
C ALA A 445 -6.83 -7.17 -15.80
N CYS A 446 -5.91 -7.48 -14.89
CA CYS A 446 -5.98 -7.02 -13.50
C CYS A 446 -5.60 -5.54 -13.32
N GLY A 447 -5.07 -4.90 -14.35
CA GLY A 447 -4.57 -3.53 -14.33
C GLY A 447 -3.60 -3.32 -13.18
N LYS A 448 -3.72 -2.17 -12.51
CA LYS A 448 -2.93 -1.83 -11.33
C LYS A 448 -3.39 -2.55 -10.05
N GLY A 449 -3.94 -3.76 -10.14
CA GLY A 449 -4.52 -4.47 -9.00
C GLY A 449 -5.66 -3.68 -8.32
N GLY A 450 -6.55 -3.06 -9.10
CA GLY A 450 -7.65 -2.22 -8.57
C GLY A 450 -8.67 -2.98 -7.69
N ASP A 451 -8.69 -4.31 -7.82
CA ASP A 451 -9.58 -5.21 -7.08
C ASP A 451 -8.89 -5.95 -5.92
N LEU A 452 -7.62 -5.63 -5.61
CA LEU A 452 -6.81 -6.29 -4.58
C LEU A 452 -7.49 -6.33 -3.20
N TYR A 453 -8.01 -5.19 -2.74
CA TYR A 453 -8.79 -5.11 -1.50
C TYR A 453 -10.04 -6.00 -1.52
N LYS A 454 -10.67 -6.17 -2.69
CA LYS A 454 -11.86 -7.01 -2.87
C LYS A 454 -11.49 -8.51 -2.78
N TRP A 455 -10.34 -8.91 -3.32
CA TRP A 455 -9.78 -10.26 -3.15
C TRP A 455 -9.39 -10.55 -1.69
N TYR A 456 -8.82 -9.56 -0.99
CA TYR A 456 -8.48 -9.66 0.45
C TYR A 456 -9.73 -9.83 1.32
N PHE A 457 -10.74 -8.95 1.20
CA PHE A 457 -11.98 -9.06 1.97
C PHE A 457 -12.82 -10.29 1.58
N GLY A 458 -12.74 -10.74 0.32
CA GLY A 458 -13.28 -12.02 -0.12
C GLY A 458 -12.53 -13.25 0.41
N ARG A 459 -11.36 -13.06 1.04
CA ARG A 459 -10.47 -14.12 1.56
C ARG A 459 -10.06 -15.12 0.47
N ALA A 460 -9.60 -14.63 -0.69
CA ALA A 460 -8.86 -15.48 -1.63
C ALA A 460 -7.62 -16.10 -0.93
N GLU A 461 -7.22 -17.32 -1.30
CA GLU A 461 -5.96 -17.90 -0.79
C GLU A 461 -4.78 -17.54 -1.70
N TYR A 462 -4.98 -17.72 -3.01
CA TYR A 462 -4.01 -17.41 -4.06
C TYR A 462 -4.66 -16.50 -5.10
N VAL A 463 -3.92 -15.52 -5.59
CA VAL A 463 -4.30 -14.73 -6.75
C VAL A 463 -3.17 -14.72 -7.77
N MET A 464 -3.51 -14.95 -9.04
CA MET A 464 -2.65 -14.63 -10.17
C MET A 464 -3.31 -13.48 -10.93
N GLY A 465 -2.67 -12.33 -11.00
CA GLY A 465 -3.08 -11.23 -11.87
C GLY A 465 -2.20 -11.17 -13.11
N VAL A 466 -2.81 -11.00 -14.28
CA VAL A 466 -2.12 -10.77 -15.55
C VAL A 466 -2.57 -9.42 -16.11
N ASP A 467 -1.64 -8.67 -16.68
CA ASP A 467 -1.95 -7.45 -17.43
C ASP A 467 -0.94 -7.25 -18.58
N ILE A 468 -1.39 -6.72 -19.70
CA ILE A 468 -0.55 -6.52 -20.89
C ILE A 468 0.39 -5.31 -20.74
N ALA A 469 -0.02 -4.28 -19.99
CA ALA A 469 0.79 -3.08 -19.81
C ALA A 469 1.76 -3.29 -18.64
N GLY A 470 3.05 -3.47 -18.92
CA GLY A 470 4.07 -3.74 -17.90
C GLY A 470 4.04 -2.77 -16.72
N GLU A 471 3.88 -1.47 -17.00
CA GLU A 471 3.70 -0.40 -16.01
C GLU A 471 2.57 -0.64 -15.01
N ASN A 472 1.46 -1.27 -15.42
CA ASN A 472 0.38 -1.59 -14.49
C ASN A 472 0.84 -2.55 -13.38
N ILE A 473 1.81 -3.42 -13.69
CA ILE A 473 2.37 -4.42 -12.77
C ILE A 473 3.58 -3.87 -12.01
N THR A 474 4.52 -3.23 -12.70
CA THR A 474 5.86 -2.91 -12.18
C THR A 474 6.03 -1.54 -11.54
N ASN A 475 5.13 -0.59 -11.79
CA ASN A 475 5.32 0.80 -11.35
C ASN A 475 5.49 0.91 -9.81
N PRO A 476 6.56 1.55 -9.30
CA PRO A 476 6.87 1.57 -7.87
C PRO A 476 6.00 2.53 -7.04
N THR A 477 5.19 3.40 -7.67
CA THR A 477 4.31 4.35 -6.98
C THR A 477 2.84 3.92 -6.98
N ASP A 478 2.31 3.42 -8.10
CA ASP A 478 0.88 3.09 -8.22
C ASP A 478 0.55 1.69 -8.78
N GLY A 479 1.56 0.89 -9.14
CA GLY A 479 1.42 -0.42 -9.79
C GLY A 479 0.98 -1.56 -8.86
N ALA A 480 0.63 -2.70 -9.45
CA ALA A 480 0.02 -3.83 -8.76
C ALA A 480 0.89 -4.40 -7.63
N TYR A 481 2.21 -4.58 -7.87
CA TYR A 481 3.14 -4.99 -6.82
C TYR A 481 3.29 -3.95 -5.71
N ARG A 482 3.25 -2.65 -6.02
CA ARG A 482 3.32 -1.59 -5.01
C ARG A 482 2.12 -1.66 -4.06
N ARG A 483 0.91 -1.74 -4.62
CA ARG A 483 -0.33 -1.87 -3.82
C ARG A 483 -0.35 -3.15 -2.98
N TYR A 484 0.28 -4.22 -3.45
CA TYR A 484 0.41 -5.46 -2.68
C TYR A 484 1.36 -5.29 -1.47
N VAL A 485 2.50 -4.62 -1.64
CA VAL A 485 3.40 -4.25 -0.53
C VAL A 485 2.70 -3.33 0.48
N ASP A 486 1.98 -2.29 0.04
CA ASP A 486 1.19 -1.43 0.93
C ASP A 486 0.12 -2.24 1.70
N THR A 487 -0.58 -3.16 1.03
CA THR A 487 -1.60 -4.03 1.66
C THR A 487 -0.96 -4.98 2.69
N ILE A 488 0.23 -5.51 2.42
CA ILE A 488 1.00 -6.34 3.38
C ILE A 488 1.42 -5.51 4.60
N ARG A 489 1.87 -4.27 4.42
CA ARG A 489 2.18 -3.35 5.53
C ARG A 489 0.94 -3.07 6.38
N ASP A 490 -0.18 -2.79 5.73
CA ASP A 490 -1.38 -2.29 6.39
C ASP A 490 -2.14 -3.39 7.17
N PHE A 491 -2.20 -4.62 6.63
CA PHE A 491 -2.95 -5.74 7.23
C PHE A 491 -2.08 -6.88 7.80
N GLY A 492 -0.80 -6.96 7.43
CA GLY A 492 0.13 -8.01 7.82
C GLY A 492 0.15 -9.20 6.85
N GLN A 493 1.35 -9.64 6.46
CA GLN A 493 1.58 -10.66 5.41
C GLN A 493 0.81 -11.98 5.62
N SER A 494 0.58 -12.39 6.87
CA SER A 494 -0.15 -13.62 7.21
C SER A 494 -1.68 -13.54 7.01
N ARG A 495 -2.23 -12.37 6.69
CA ARG A 495 -3.67 -12.15 6.46
C ARG A 495 -4.01 -11.85 5.00
N VAL A 496 -3.07 -11.32 4.23
CA VAL A 496 -3.28 -10.95 2.82
C VAL A 496 -3.23 -12.22 1.95
N PRO A 497 -4.05 -12.36 0.87
CA PRO A 497 -3.86 -13.41 -0.13
C PRO A 497 -2.42 -13.49 -0.64
N LYS A 498 -2.02 -14.69 -1.07
CA LYS A 498 -0.74 -14.94 -1.74
C LYS A 498 -0.90 -14.54 -3.20
N ILE A 499 -0.49 -13.32 -3.55
CA ILE A 499 -0.65 -12.76 -4.90
C ILE A 499 0.66 -12.89 -5.67
N ALA A 500 0.59 -13.25 -6.94
CA ALA A 500 1.63 -12.92 -7.92
C ALA A 500 1.00 -12.15 -9.08
N PHE A 501 1.76 -11.24 -9.65
CA PHE A 501 1.41 -10.54 -10.88
C PHE A 501 2.44 -10.85 -11.97
N ALA A 502 1.97 -11.05 -13.20
CA ALA A 502 2.80 -11.28 -14.37
C ALA A 502 2.40 -10.32 -15.50
N ILE A 503 3.37 -9.89 -16.30
CA ILE A 503 3.12 -9.12 -17.51
C ILE A 503 2.80 -10.11 -18.63
N GLY A 504 1.67 -9.93 -19.32
CA GLY A 504 1.36 -10.76 -20.48
C GLY A 504 0.06 -10.44 -21.19
N ASN A 505 -0.02 -10.88 -22.45
CA ASN A 505 -1.23 -10.75 -23.25
C ASN A 505 -2.13 -11.99 -23.05
N SER A 506 -3.26 -11.80 -22.37
CA SER A 506 -4.25 -12.85 -22.07
C SER A 506 -5.02 -13.39 -23.28
N SER A 507 -4.76 -12.93 -24.50
CA SER A 507 -5.19 -13.63 -25.73
C SER A 507 -4.24 -14.76 -26.15
N LYS A 508 -3.03 -14.81 -25.60
CA LYS A 508 -2.04 -15.86 -25.85
C LYS A 508 -1.98 -16.84 -24.68
N ALA A 509 -1.49 -18.06 -24.88
CA ALA A 509 -1.61 -19.10 -23.86
C ALA A 509 -0.81 -18.78 -22.59
N LEU A 510 -1.52 -18.64 -21.47
CA LEU A 510 -0.97 -18.42 -20.15
C LEU A 510 -0.23 -19.66 -19.62
N VAL A 511 -0.72 -20.86 -19.93
CA VAL A 511 -0.20 -22.13 -19.39
C VAL A 511 1.15 -22.53 -19.99
N SER A 512 1.38 -22.26 -21.28
CA SER A 512 2.68 -22.42 -21.93
C SER A 512 3.60 -21.20 -21.72
N GLY A 513 3.04 -20.09 -21.24
CA GLY A 513 3.71 -18.79 -21.17
C GLY A 513 3.95 -18.15 -22.54
N GLU A 514 3.16 -18.49 -23.56
CA GLU A 514 3.09 -17.78 -24.85
C GLU A 514 2.61 -16.32 -24.67
N ALA A 515 1.83 -16.07 -23.61
CA ALA A 515 1.39 -14.73 -23.22
C ALA A 515 2.51 -13.78 -22.76
N ALA A 516 3.66 -14.33 -22.36
CA ALA A 516 4.72 -13.56 -21.73
C ALA A 516 5.58 -12.77 -22.75
N PRO A 517 5.93 -11.50 -22.48
CA PRO A 517 6.78 -10.70 -23.36
C PRO A 517 8.27 -11.07 -23.28
N ASN A 518 8.69 -11.85 -22.27
CA ASN A 518 10.08 -12.23 -22.04
C ASN A 518 10.19 -13.57 -21.28
N PRO A 519 11.40 -14.18 -21.17
CA PRO A 519 11.58 -15.46 -20.48
C PRO A 519 11.28 -15.46 -18.97
N GLU A 520 11.51 -14.36 -18.24
CA GLU A 520 11.22 -14.29 -16.80
C GLU A 520 9.71 -14.42 -16.56
N GLU A 521 8.91 -13.62 -17.26
CA GLU A 521 7.44 -13.69 -17.20
C GLU A 521 6.93 -15.07 -17.63
N ARG A 522 7.54 -15.67 -18.66
CA ARG A 522 7.19 -17.00 -19.16
C ARG A 522 7.38 -18.06 -18.07
N ASP A 523 8.52 -18.05 -17.40
CA ASP A 523 8.86 -19.02 -16.37
C ASP A 523 8.10 -18.76 -15.06
N ILE A 524 7.74 -17.51 -14.75
CA ILE A 524 6.78 -17.17 -13.70
C ILE A 524 5.42 -17.83 -13.98
N MET A 525 4.83 -17.61 -15.17
CA MET A 525 3.53 -18.20 -15.52
C MET A 525 3.56 -19.73 -15.50
N ARG A 526 4.55 -20.33 -16.17
CA ARG A 526 4.76 -21.79 -16.18
C ARG A 526 4.92 -22.37 -14.78
N SER A 527 5.65 -21.69 -13.90
CA SER A 527 5.80 -22.11 -12.50
C SER A 527 4.46 -22.07 -11.74
N ILE A 528 3.66 -21.01 -11.87
CA ILE A 528 2.39 -20.86 -11.15
C ILE A 528 1.35 -21.90 -11.59
N PHE A 529 1.18 -22.09 -12.91
CA PHE A 529 0.28 -23.12 -13.44
C PHE A 529 0.87 -24.52 -13.28
N GLY A 530 2.20 -24.69 -13.30
CA GLY A 530 2.89 -25.96 -13.05
C GLY A 530 2.53 -27.10 -14.00
N LYS A 531 1.93 -26.83 -15.17
CA LYS A 531 1.60 -27.81 -16.21
C LYS A 531 2.72 -27.98 -17.24
N VAL A 532 3.52 -26.93 -17.43
CA VAL A 532 4.74 -26.90 -18.27
C VAL A 532 5.90 -26.54 -17.34
N GLN A 533 7.09 -27.12 -17.57
CA GLN A 533 8.26 -26.79 -16.76
C GLN A 533 8.84 -25.42 -17.18
N PRO A 534 9.32 -24.59 -16.22
CA PRO A 534 10.12 -23.42 -16.54
C PRO A 534 11.49 -23.82 -17.11
N GLU A 535 12.08 -22.96 -17.94
CA GLU A 535 13.38 -23.16 -18.58
C GLU A 535 14.53 -22.49 -17.80
N GLY A 536 14.28 -21.32 -17.21
CA GLY A 536 15.24 -20.48 -16.51
C GLY A 536 15.03 -20.39 -14.98
N PRO A 537 15.72 -19.44 -14.32
CA PRO A 537 15.68 -19.28 -12.86
C PRO A 537 14.32 -18.73 -12.38
N ILE A 538 13.70 -19.44 -11.44
CA ILE A 538 12.42 -19.06 -10.83
C ILE A 538 12.65 -18.11 -9.65
N PRO A 539 11.95 -16.96 -9.55
CA PRO A 539 12.06 -16.11 -8.36
C PRO A 539 11.60 -16.81 -7.07
N LYS A 540 12.29 -16.54 -5.95
CA LYS A 540 12.11 -17.26 -4.67
C LYS A 540 10.66 -17.35 -4.21
N TYR A 541 9.91 -16.25 -4.27
CA TYR A 541 8.49 -16.24 -3.88
C TYR A 541 7.62 -17.10 -4.79
N ILE A 542 7.89 -17.09 -6.10
CA ILE A 542 7.17 -17.94 -7.05
C ILE A 542 7.49 -19.41 -6.75
N GLN A 543 8.77 -19.75 -6.55
CA GLN A 543 9.21 -21.10 -6.19
C GLN A 543 8.63 -21.60 -4.86
N ASN A 544 8.64 -20.77 -3.82
CA ASN A 544 8.32 -21.17 -2.44
C ASN A 544 6.83 -21.01 -2.07
N VAL A 545 6.09 -20.15 -2.76
CA VAL A 545 4.71 -19.78 -2.40
C VAL A 545 3.71 -20.11 -3.50
N MET A 546 4.05 -19.84 -4.77
CA MET A 546 3.08 -19.88 -5.88
C MET A 546 3.20 -21.11 -6.79
N ALA A 547 4.31 -21.85 -6.76
CA ALA A 547 4.61 -22.91 -7.71
C ALA A 547 3.58 -24.05 -7.69
N GLY A 548 3.01 -24.36 -8.85
CA GLY A 548 1.99 -25.38 -9.06
C GLY A 548 0.65 -25.11 -8.37
N THR A 549 0.44 -23.94 -7.75
CA THR A 549 -0.79 -23.64 -7.02
C THR A 549 -2.03 -23.64 -7.92
N PHE A 550 -1.88 -23.23 -9.19
CA PHE A 550 -2.94 -23.25 -10.20
C PHE A 550 -2.94 -24.53 -11.08
N ARG A 551 -2.16 -25.57 -10.74
CA ARG A 551 -2.10 -26.84 -11.51
C ARG A 551 -3.46 -27.54 -11.65
N GLY A 552 -4.27 -27.51 -10.60
CA GLY A 552 -5.65 -28.02 -10.60
C GLY A 552 -6.69 -27.03 -11.14
N GLY A 553 -6.27 -25.91 -11.72
CA GLY A 553 -7.11 -24.80 -12.14
C GLY A 553 -7.44 -23.80 -11.02
N ALA A 554 -7.94 -22.63 -11.44
CA ALA A 554 -8.54 -21.60 -10.60
C ALA A 554 -9.99 -21.96 -10.24
N ASP A 555 -10.45 -21.50 -9.08
CA ASP A 555 -11.86 -21.56 -8.66
C ASP A 555 -12.68 -20.41 -9.27
N VAL A 556 -12.02 -19.28 -9.53
CA VAL A 556 -12.60 -18.07 -10.12
C VAL A 556 -11.65 -17.53 -11.19
N ALA A 557 -12.17 -17.26 -12.39
CA ALA A 557 -11.54 -16.35 -13.35
C ALA A 557 -12.31 -15.02 -13.38
N ALA A 558 -11.60 -13.90 -13.47
CA ALA A 558 -12.16 -12.56 -13.58
C ALA A 558 -11.63 -11.85 -14.83
N CYS A 559 -12.50 -11.09 -15.50
CA CYS A 559 -12.12 -10.12 -16.53
C CYS A 559 -13.07 -8.91 -16.44
N MET A 560 -12.54 -7.76 -16.02
CA MET A 560 -13.36 -6.65 -15.50
C MET A 560 -13.09 -5.35 -16.27
N PHE A 561 -14.04 -4.92 -17.11
CA PHE A 561 -13.88 -3.80 -18.05
C PHE A 561 -12.67 -3.98 -18.97
N ALA A 562 -12.56 -5.18 -19.54
CA ALA A 562 -11.53 -5.54 -20.53
C ALA A 562 -12.02 -6.51 -21.63
N ILE A 563 -13.24 -7.03 -21.54
CA ILE A 563 -13.73 -8.10 -22.44
C ILE A 563 -13.88 -7.63 -23.89
N HIS A 564 -14.26 -6.37 -24.07
CA HIS A 564 -14.28 -5.67 -25.36
C HIS A 564 -12.96 -5.76 -26.14
N TYR A 565 -11.79 -5.83 -25.49
CA TYR A 565 -10.50 -5.92 -26.21
C TYR A 565 -10.28 -7.29 -26.85
N PHE A 566 -10.94 -8.34 -26.35
CA PHE A 566 -10.92 -9.67 -26.95
C PHE A 566 -11.96 -9.84 -28.07
N PHE A 567 -12.75 -8.81 -28.36
CA PHE A 567 -13.66 -8.75 -29.51
C PHE A 567 -13.04 -7.98 -30.69
N GLU A 568 -11.75 -7.65 -30.65
CA GLU A 568 -10.97 -7.13 -31.78
C GLU A 568 -10.96 -8.11 -32.96
N SER A 569 -10.77 -9.41 -32.68
CA SER A 569 -10.58 -10.43 -33.71
C SER A 569 -10.96 -11.83 -33.20
N GLU A 570 -11.22 -12.76 -34.13
CA GLU A 570 -11.52 -14.14 -33.74
C GLU A 570 -10.33 -14.83 -33.06
N GLU A 571 -9.09 -14.48 -33.45
CA GLU A 571 -7.86 -14.94 -32.79
C GLU A 571 -7.83 -14.50 -31.31
N THR A 572 -8.13 -13.23 -31.03
CA THR A 572 -8.09 -12.71 -29.66
C THR A 572 -9.19 -13.31 -28.78
N LEU A 573 -10.39 -13.51 -29.34
CA LEU A 573 -11.51 -14.18 -28.66
C LEU A 573 -11.19 -15.66 -28.38
N ASN A 574 -10.75 -16.41 -29.40
CA ASN A 574 -10.37 -17.81 -29.23
C ASN A 574 -9.19 -17.98 -28.26
N GLY A 575 -8.31 -16.98 -28.20
CA GLY A 575 -7.28 -16.82 -27.18
C GLY A 575 -7.81 -16.78 -25.75
N LEU A 576 -8.81 -15.94 -25.48
CA LEU A 576 -9.51 -15.87 -24.19
C LEU A 576 -10.19 -17.20 -23.84
N LEU A 577 -10.89 -17.82 -24.81
CA LEU A 577 -11.59 -19.09 -24.62
C LEU A 577 -10.62 -20.24 -24.29
N ARG A 578 -9.49 -20.32 -24.99
CA ARG A 578 -8.38 -21.24 -24.69
C ARG A 578 -7.90 -21.05 -23.25
N ASN A 579 -7.61 -19.82 -22.83
CA ASN A 579 -7.15 -19.54 -21.47
C ASN A 579 -8.20 -19.91 -20.40
N LEU A 580 -9.49 -19.60 -20.61
CA LEU A 580 -10.55 -20.02 -19.70
C LEU A 580 -10.68 -21.56 -19.61
N SER A 581 -10.56 -22.25 -20.76
CA SER A 581 -10.59 -23.71 -20.82
C SER A 581 -9.38 -24.37 -20.15
N ASP A 582 -8.19 -23.79 -20.28
CA ASP A 582 -6.94 -24.34 -19.74
C ASP A 582 -6.71 -24.01 -18.26
N THR A 583 -7.28 -22.91 -17.76
CA THR A 583 -6.98 -22.38 -16.41
C THR A 583 -8.11 -22.51 -15.39
N VAL A 584 -9.39 -22.60 -15.78
CA VAL A 584 -10.52 -22.69 -14.83
C VAL A 584 -10.95 -24.14 -14.61
N LYS A 585 -11.08 -24.56 -13.36
CA LYS A 585 -11.50 -25.93 -13.02
C LYS A 585 -12.98 -26.18 -13.32
N VAL A 586 -13.38 -27.44 -13.49
CA VAL A 586 -14.80 -27.81 -13.51
C VAL A 586 -15.44 -27.49 -12.15
N GLY A 587 -16.62 -26.86 -12.17
CA GLY A 587 -17.27 -26.25 -11.01
C GLY A 587 -16.77 -24.84 -10.65
N GLY A 588 -15.71 -24.35 -11.29
CA GLY A 588 -15.23 -22.97 -11.16
C GLY A 588 -16.11 -21.96 -11.89
N THR A 589 -15.94 -20.67 -11.58
CA THR A 589 -16.75 -19.56 -12.15
C THR A 589 -15.91 -18.60 -12.98
N PHE A 590 -16.50 -18.05 -14.05
CA PHE A 590 -15.96 -16.91 -14.79
C PHE A 590 -16.87 -15.70 -14.54
N ILE A 591 -16.29 -14.59 -14.07
CA ILE A 591 -17.00 -13.36 -13.73
C ILE A 591 -16.48 -12.18 -14.53
N GLY A 592 -17.38 -11.27 -14.93
CA GLY A 592 -16.97 -10.09 -15.68
C GLY A 592 -18.04 -9.03 -15.82
N CYS A 593 -17.60 -7.89 -16.34
CA CYS A 593 -18.46 -6.78 -16.76
C CYS A 593 -17.78 -5.97 -17.88
N CYS A 594 -18.60 -5.42 -18.77
CA CYS A 594 -18.21 -4.60 -19.93
C CYS A 594 -19.47 -3.89 -20.47
N PHE A 595 -19.34 -3.12 -21.56
CA PHE A 595 -20.53 -2.70 -22.31
C PHE A 595 -21.32 -3.89 -22.83
N ASP A 596 -22.63 -3.69 -22.89
CA ASP A 596 -23.61 -4.53 -23.55
C ASP A 596 -23.67 -4.09 -25.04
N GLY A 597 -23.19 -4.96 -25.94
CA GLY A 597 -23.04 -4.63 -27.36
C GLY A 597 -24.35 -4.20 -28.01
N ASP A 598 -25.44 -4.86 -27.65
CA ASP A 598 -26.80 -4.61 -28.12
C ASP A 598 -27.30 -3.22 -27.70
N LYS A 599 -27.06 -2.80 -26.46
CA LYS A 599 -27.37 -1.44 -25.98
C LYS A 599 -26.52 -0.36 -26.68
N ILE A 600 -25.21 -0.57 -26.83
CA ILE A 600 -24.35 0.37 -27.56
C ILE A 600 -24.82 0.48 -29.02
N PHE A 601 -25.06 -0.66 -29.69
CA PHE A 601 -25.48 -0.70 -31.09
C PHE A 601 -26.82 0.02 -31.30
N LYS A 602 -27.78 -0.21 -30.40
CA LYS A 602 -29.06 0.50 -30.38
C LYS A 602 -28.90 2.00 -30.18
N MET A 603 -28.00 2.43 -29.29
CA MET A 603 -27.69 3.85 -29.05
C MET A 603 -27.03 4.53 -30.24
N LEU A 604 -26.12 3.82 -30.94
CA LEU A 604 -25.38 4.32 -32.10
C LEU A 604 -26.06 4.03 -33.45
N ARG A 605 -27.30 3.50 -33.45
CA ARG A 605 -28.00 3.06 -34.67
C ARG A 605 -28.18 4.18 -35.70
N THR A 606 -28.52 5.39 -35.23
CA THR A 606 -28.72 6.58 -36.06
C THR A 606 -27.46 7.44 -36.22
N VAL A 607 -26.35 7.06 -35.59
CA VAL A 607 -25.06 7.78 -35.67
C VAL A 607 -24.29 7.29 -36.91
N PRO A 608 -23.82 8.17 -37.81
CA PRO A 608 -22.92 7.80 -38.89
C PRO A 608 -21.55 7.34 -38.37
N LYS A 609 -20.82 6.54 -39.17
CA LYS A 609 -19.42 6.20 -38.86
C LYS A 609 -18.54 7.46 -38.82
N GLY A 610 -17.57 7.47 -37.91
CA GLY A 610 -16.71 8.62 -37.65
C GLY A 610 -17.39 9.76 -36.89
N GLN A 611 -18.68 9.64 -36.55
CA GLN A 611 -19.39 10.57 -35.67
C GLN A 611 -19.58 9.98 -34.27
N SER A 612 -19.78 10.87 -33.30
CA SER A 612 -19.82 10.53 -31.89
C SER A 612 -21.14 10.94 -31.24
N LYS A 613 -21.55 10.18 -30.22
CA LYS A 613 -22.54 10.64 -29.24
C LYS A 613 -21.82 11.08 -27.97
N THR A 614 -22.19 12.23 -27.42
CA THR A 614 -21.59 12.81 -26.22
C THR A 614 -22.66 13.10 -25.18
N GLY A 615 -22.40 12.74 -23.92
CA GLY A 615 -23.19 13.16 -22.77
C GLY A 615 -22.45 14.23 -21.97
N GLN A 616 -23.18 15.27 -21.54
CA GLN A 616 -22.64 16.45 -20.86
C GLN A 616 -23.39 16.72 -19.55
N GLU A 617 -22.79 17.50 -18.65
CA GLU A 617 -23.41 18.04 -17.44
C GLU A 617 -23.08 19.54 -17.36
N GLY A 618 -24.08 20.39 -17.62
CA GLY A 618 -23.80 21.76 -18.04
C GLY A 618 -22.93 21.75 -19.31
N ASP A 619 -21.93 22.61 -19.35
CA ASP A 619 -20.96 22.70 -20.47
C ASP A 619 -19.83 21.65 -20.39
N VAL A 620 -19.84 20.73 -19.41
CA VAL A 620 -18.78 19.75 -19.19
C VAL A 620 -19.10 18.41 -19.90
N PRO A 621 -18.32 17.97 -20.91
CA PRO A 621 -18.48 16.65 -21.49
C PRO A 621 -18.01 15.55 -20.52
N ILE A 622 -18.94 14.67 -20.13
CA ILE A 622 -18.67 13.55 -19.21
C ILE A 622 -18.16 12.33 -19.98
N TRP A 623 -18.72 12.09 -21.16
CA TRP A 623 -18.38 10.94 -22.00
C TRP A 623 -18.65 11.20 -23.47
N THR A 624 -17.86 10.59 -24.34
CA THR A 624 -18.02 10.60 -25.80
C THR A 624 -17.76 9.20 -26.33
N ILE A 625 -18.65 8.69 -27.19
CA ILE A 625 -18.51 7.39 -27.85
C ILE A 625 -18.64 7.60 -29.36
N THR A 626 -17.55 7.36 -30.09
CA THR A 626 -17.47 7.42 -31.56
C THR A 626 -17.75 6.06 -32.17
N LYS A 627 -18.51 6.02 -33.28
CA LYS A 627 -18.83 4.79 -34.01
C LYS A 627 -17.82 4.53 -35.13
N ASP A 628 -17.21 3.34 -35.17
CA ASP A 628 -16.26 2.95 -36.22
C ASP A 628 -16.69 1.72 -37.05
N TYR A 629 -17.99 1.49 -37.16
CA TYR A 629 -18.57 0.41 -37.96
C TYR A 629 -19.78 0.86 -38.78
N ASP A 630 -19.99 0.20 -39.92
CA ASP A 630 -21.04 0.51 -40.90
C ASP A 630 -22.20 -0.51 -40.88
N HIS A 631 -22.13 -1.51 -40.00
CA HIS A 631 -23.11 -2.59 -39.88
C HIS A 631 -24.51 -2.06 -39.51
N ALA A 632 -25.52 -2.54 -40.24
CA ALA A 632 -26.93 -2.13 -40.09
C ALA A 632 -27.68 -2.91 -39.00
N GLU A 633 -27.24 -4.14 -38.70
CA GLU A 633 -27.75 -5.03 -37.66
C GLU A 633 -26.58 -5.64 -36.88
N LEU A 634 -26.84 -6.10 -35.65
CA LEU A 634 -25.89 -6.79 -34.79
C LEU A 634 -26.33 -8.25 -34.67
N ILE A 635 -25.69 -9.14 -35.43
CA ILE A 635 -26.05 -10.57 -35.49
C ILE A 635 -25.17 -11.32 -34.47
N PRO A 636 -25.71 -12.24 -33.64
CA PRO A 636 -24.93 -12.94 -32.61
C PRO A 636 -24.02 -14.07 -33.19
N ASP A 637 -23.31 -13.77 -34.26
CA ASP A 637 -22.32 -14.63 -34.93
C ASP A 637 -20.99 -13.88 -35.18
N GLU A 638 -20.05 -14.56 -35.84
CA GLU A 638 -18.68 -14.07 -36.06
C GLU A 638 -18.60 -12.79 -36.92
N SER A 639 -19.66 -12.39 -37.63
CA SER A 639 -19.72 -11.10 -38.34
C SER A 639 -19.75 -9.88 -37.39
N SER A 640 -20.14 -10.07 -36.13
CA SER A 640 -20.14 -9.00 -35.11
C SER A 640 -18.83 -8.89 -34.32
N ILE A 641 -17.77 -9.60 -34.73
CA ILE A 641 -16.42 -9.43 -34.18
C ILE A 641 -15.70 -8.29 -34.93
N GLY A 642 -14.87 -7.51 -34.24
CA GLY A 642 -14.13 -6.37 -34.82
C GLY A 642 -14.94 -5.08 -34.97
N LEU A 643 -16.18 -5.01 -34.44
CA LEU A 643 -17.02 -3.81 -34.48
C LEU A 643 -16.54 -2.74 -33.49
N GLY A 644 -15.63 -1.88 -33.94
CA GLY A 644 -14.95 -0.89 -33.09
C GLY A 644 -15.77 0.34 -32.70
N ILE A 645 -15.53 0.85 -31.50
CA ILE A 645 -15.97 2.16 -30.98
C ILE A 645 -14.80 2.87 -30.29
N ASP A 646 -14.76 4.19 -30.34
CA ASP A 646 -13.76 4.98 -29.59
C ASP A 646 -14.45 5.61 -28.37
N VAL A 647 -13.98 5.28 -27.17
CA VAL A 647 -14.63 5.63 -25.90
C VAL A 647 -13.75 6.60 -25.11
N ASN A 648 -14.26 7.80 -24.84
CA ASN A 648 -13.67 8.76 -23.92
C ASN A 648 -14.60 8.94 -22.71
N PHE A 649 -14.04 8.91 -21.50
CA PHE A 649 -14.76 9.16 -20.25
C PHE A 649 -13.93 10.05 -19.33
N ILE A 650 -14.58 11.01 -18.68
CA ILE A 650 -13.94 12.12 -17.96
C ILE A 650 -12.98 11.69 -16.83
N SER A 651 -13.17 10.52 -16.20
CA SER A 651 -12.25 9.99 -15.17
C SER A 651 -11.22 8.98 -15.69
N ILE A 652 -11.15 8.78 -17.00
CA ILE A 652 -10.15 7.94 -17.68
C ILE A 652 -9.19 8.84 -18.48
N GLY A 653 -9.72 9.93 -19.05
CA GLY A 653 -8.95 11.06 -19.57
C GLY A 653 -8.44 10.90 -21.00
N SER A 654 -8.03 9.69 -21.40
CA SER A 654 -7.71 9.35 -22.78
C SER A 654 -8.87 8.62 -23.48
N THR A 655 -8.85 8.63 -24.81
CA THR A 655 -9.79 7.88 -25.66
C THR A 655 -9.26 6.47 -25.89
N HIS A 656 -10.09 5.45 -25.64
CA HIS A 656 -9.75 4.03 -25.79
C HIS A 656 -10.48 3.39 -26.97
N LYS A 657 -9.82 2.45 -27.66
CA LYS A 657 -10.46 1.62 -28.68
C LYS A 657 -11.09 0.41 -28.02
N GLU A 658 -12.42 0.31 -28.07
CA GLU A 658 -13.18 -0.84 -27.61
C GLU A 658 -13.92 -1.49 -28.78
N TYR A 659 -14.42 -2.71 -28.60
CA TYR A 659 -15.22 -3.43 -29.59
C TYR A 659 -16.53 -3.92 -28.97
N LEU A 660 -17.59 -3.99 -29.77
CA LEU A 660 -18.89 -4.44 -29.30
C LEU A 660 -18.86 -5.90 -28.83
N VAL A 661 -19.59 -6.19 -27.75
CA VAL A 661 -19.74 -7.52 -27.17
C VAL A 661 -21.21 -7.93 -27.25
N PRO A 662 -21.68 -8.58 -28.33
CA PRO A 662 -23.02 -9.17 -28.38
C PRO A 662 -23.12 -10.26 -27.32
N PHE A 663 -24.03 -10.12 -26.35
CA PHE A 663 -23.99 -10.97 -25.17
C PHE A 663 -24.38 -12.44 -25.47
N GLU A 664 -25.22 -12.65 -26.48
CA GLU A 664 -25.58 -14.00 -26.96
C GLU A 664 -24.40 -14.70 -27.64
N LEU A 665 -23.59 -13.98 -28.44
CA LEU A 665 -22.37 -14.51 -29.06
C LEU A 665 -21.33 -14.91 -27.99
N LEU A 666 -21.10 -14.05 -26.99
CA LEU A 666 -20.25 -14.38 -25.85
C LEU A 666 -20.76 -15.63 -25.11
N THR A 667 -22.07 -15.72 -24.88
CA THR A 667 -22.70 -16.87 -24.24
C THR A 667 -22.51 -18.17 -25.06
N ALA A 668 -22.70 -18.11 -26.38
CA ALA A 668 -22.50 -19.25 -27.27
C ALA A 668 -21.04 -19.69 -27.36
N LYS A 669 -20.09 -18.75 -27.52
CA LYS A 669 -18.64 -19.03 -27.54
C LYS A 669 -18.12 -19.54 -26.19
N LEU A 670 -18.74 -19.16 -25.05
CA LEU A 670 -18.45 -19.75 -23.73
C LEU A 670 -19.04 -21.17 -23.55
N ALA A 671 -20.18 -21.47 -24.19
CA ALA A 671 -20.79 -22.80 -24.11
C ALA A 671 -19.92 -23.89 -24.73
N THR A 672 -19.20 -23.60 -25.82
CA THR A 672 -18.32 -24.58 -26.51
C THR A 672 -17.18 -25.10 -25.63
N ILE A 673 -16.70 -24.30 -24.66
CA ILE A 673 -15.67 -24.68 -23.68
C ILE A 673 -16.24 -25.14 -22.32
N GLY A 674 -17.56 -25.35 -22.26
CA GLY A 674 -18.25 -25.97 -21.13
C GLY A 674 -18.69 -25.00 -20.03
N PHE A 675 -18.88 -23.71 -20.32
CA PHE A 675 -19.43 -22.72 -19.40
C PHE A 675 -20.91 -22.42 -19.70
N ARG A 676 -21.72 -22.29 -18.66
CA ARG A 676 -23.12 -21.81 -18.76
C ARG A 676 -23.42 -20.77 -17.68
N LEU A 677 -24.51 -20.03 -17.85
CA LEU A 677 -25.08 -19.23 -16.76
C LEU A 677 -25.52 -20.13 -15.60
N LEU A 678 -25.58 -19.55 -14.40
CA LEU A 678 -25.99 -20.21 -13.16
C LEU A 678 -27.46 -20.65 -13.23
N ASN A 679 -27.76 -21.84 -12.69
CA ASN A 679 -29.13 -22.31 -12.52
C ASN A 679 -29.76 -21.78 -11.21
N ALA A 680 -31.06 -22.02 -11.01
CA ALA A 680 -31.79 -21.52 -9.83
C ALA A 680 -31.15 -21.91 -8.48
N ASN A 681 -30.65 -23.14 -8.35
CA ASN A 681 -30.00 -23.60 -7.12
C ASN A 681 -28.67 -22.88 -6.88
N GLU A 682 -27.86 -22.70 -7.93
CA GLU A 682 -26.57 -22.01 -7.87
C GLU A 682 -26.73 -20.50 -7.63
N LEU A 683 -27.83 -19.91 -8.10
CA LEU A 683 -28.23 -18.54 -7.77
C LEU A 683 -28.64 -18.41 -6.29
N ALA A 684 -29.41 -19.36 -5.76
CA ALA A 684 -29.76 -19.40 -4.35
C ALA A 684 -28.53 -19.61 -3.43
N GLU A 685 -27.63 -20.53 -3.79
CA GLU A 685 -26.33 -20.75 -3.11
C GLU A 685 -25.54 -19.45 -2.97
N LEU A 686 -25.46 -18.65 -4.04
CA LEU A 686 -24.75 -17.36 -4.06
C LEU A 686 -25.59 -16.18 -3.55
N SER A 687 -26.85 -16.42 -3.17
CA SER A 687 -27.86 -15.39 -2.82
C SER A 687 -27.95 -14.26 -3.86
N LEU A 688 -28.10 -14.66 -5.11
CA LEU A 688 -28.34 -13.82 -6.29
C LEU A 688 -29.71 -14.17 -6.90
N THR A 689 -30.34 -13.19 -7.58
CA THR A 689 -31.62 -13.38 -8.29
C THR A 689 -31.46 -13.65 -9.79
N SER A 690 -30.24 -13.48 -10.32
CA SER A 690 -29.96 -13.47 -11.75
C SER A 690 -28.49 -13.82 -12.00
N SER A 691 -28.17 -14.46 -13.13
CA SER A 691 -26.78 -14.80 -13.47
C SER A 691 -26.07 -13.71 -14.28
N THR A 692 -26.82 -12.72 -14.75
CA THR A 692 -26.39 -11.53 -15.48
C THR A 692 -27.48 -10.47 -15.33
N ASN A 693 -27.12 -9.19 -15.34
CA ASN A 693 -28.05 -8.07 -15.51
C ASN A 693 -27.31 -6.88 -16.14
N THR A 694 -28.06 -6.01 -16.80
CA THR A 694 -27.55 -4.68 -17.15
C THR A 694 -27.56 -3.74 -15.94
N PHE A 695 -26.80 -2.66 -16.02
CA PHE A 695 -26.49 -1.80 -14.86
C PHE A 695 -27.68 -0.95 -14.39
N ASP A 696 -28.66 -0.67 -15.24
CA ASP A 696 -29.97 -0.06 -14.91
C ASP A 696 -30.82 -0.95 -13.99
N VAL A 697 -30.99 -2.22 -14.36
CA VAL A 697 -31.67 -3.22 -13.51
C VAL A 697 -30.94 -3.35 -12.18
N SER A 698 -29.61 -3.40 -12.23
CA SER A 698 -28.75 -3.54 -11.05
C SER A 698 -28.77 -2.31 -10.13
N HIS A 699 -28.94 -1.10 -10.69
CA HIS A 699 -29.10 0.13 -9.94
C HIS A 699 -30.45 0.16 -9.24
N THR A 700 -31.51 -0.23 -9.94
CA THR A 700 -32.86 -0.42 -9.37
C THR A 700 -32.87 -1.45 -8.22
N MET A 701 -32.08 -2.53 -8.32
CA MET A 701 -31.88 -3.50 -7.24
C MET A 701 -31.14 -2.89 -6.04
N ALA A 702 -30.15 -2.02 -6.28
CA ALA A 702 -29.42 -1.33 -5.21
C ALA A 702 -30.34 -0.37 -4.43
N GLU A 703 -31.15 0.43 -5.12
CA GLU A 703 -32.07 1.40 -4.50
C GLU A 703 -33.19 0.76 -3.68
N LYS A 704 -33.60 -0.48 -4.01
CA LYS A 704 -34.61 -1.25 -3.26
C LYS A 704 -34.05 -1.96 -2.03
N SER A 705 -32.72 -2.03 -1.87
CA SER A 705 -32.08 -2.65 -0.70
C SER A 705 -31.98 -1.66 0.46
N ASP A 706 -32.09 -2.13 1.71
CA ASP A 706 -32.03 -1.29 2.94
C ASP A 706 -30.61 -0.73 3.25
N ALA A 707 -29.76 -0.64 2.21
CA ALA A 707 -28.46 -0.03 2.28
C ALA A 707 -28.57 1.51 2.20
N LYS A 708 -28.16 2.20 3.26
CA LYS A 708 -28.11 3.68 3.35
C LYS A 708 -27.03 4.34 2.45
N LYS A 709 -26.86 3.86 1.22
CA LYS A 709 -25.89 4.30 0.20
C LYS A 709 -26.63 4.56 -1.12
N LYS A 710 -27.23 5.73 -1.26
CA LYS A 710 -27.78 6.17 -2.55
C LYS A 710 -26.64 6.37 -3.55
N TYR A 711 -26.60 5.53 -4.58
CA TYR A 711 -25.70 5.69 -5.73
C TYR A 711 -26.24 6.77 -6.68
N SER A 712 -26.28 8.01 -6.18
CA SER A 712 -26.85 9.15 -6.90
C SER A 712 -25.99 9.49 -8.11
N MET A 713 -26.59 9.47 -9.28
CA MET A 713 -26.00 9.83 -10.57
C MET A 713 -26.96 10.79 -11.27
N SER A 714 -26.42 11.74 -12.04
CA SER A 714 -27.18 12.55 -12.99
C SER A 714 -27.57 11.72 -14.21
N ASP A 715 -28.45 12.24 -15.07
CA ASP A 715 -29.00 11.44 -16.17
C ASP A 715 -27.98 11.16 -17.29
N SER A 716 -27.05 12.07 -17.55
CA SER A 716 -25.91 11.82 -18.47
C SER A 716 -24.99 10.71 -17.94
N VAL A 717 -24.73 10.71 -16.62
CA VAL A 717 -23.91 9.69 -15.95
C VAL A 717 -24.64 8.34 -15.88
N LYS A 718 -25.97 8.34 -15.70
CA LYS A 718 -26.81 7.13 -15.80
C LYS A 718 -26.75 6.54 -17.22
N GLU A 719 -26.90 7.36 -18.27
CA GLU A 719 -26.89 6.87 -19.65
C GLU A 719 -25.63 6.04 -19.92
N PHE A 720 -24.44 6.60 -19.67
CA PHE A 720 -23.18 5.86 -19.84
C PHE A 720 -23.06 4.63 -18.93
N SER A 721 -23.45 4.75 -17.65
CA SER A 721 -23.41 3.65 -16.69
C SER A 721 -24.27 2.47 -17.15
N PHE A 722 -25.47 2.73 -17.66
CA PHE A 722 -26.51 1.74 -17.96
C PHE A 722 -26.34 1.05 -19.31
N LEU A 723 -25.35 1.46 -20.12
CA LEU A 723 -24.83 0.71 -21.26
C LEU A 723 -24.04 -0.54 -20.85
N ASN A 724 -23.70 -0.70 -19.57
CA ASN A 724 -22.91 -1.83 -19.08
C ASN A 724 -23.76 -3.04 -18.63
N ARG A 725 -23.16 -4.22 -18.75
CA ARG A 725 -23.65 -5.52 -18.25
C ARG A 725 -22.61 -6.16 -17.33
N TRP A 726 -23.08 -6.90 -16.32
CA TRP A 726 -22.27 -7.87 -15.60
C TRP A 726 -22.80 -9.29 -15.82
N PHE A 727 -21.96 -10.29 -15.59
CA PHE A 727 -22.36 -11.69 -15.66
C PHE A 727 -21.52 -12.58 -14.73
N ILE A 728 -22.06 -13.77 -14.47
CA ILE A 728 -21.37 -14.91 -13.86
C ILE A 728 -21.71 -16.14 -14.71
N PHE A 729 -20.67 -16.85 -15.16
CA PHE A 729 -20.78 -18.19 -15.74
C PHE A 729 -20.14 -19.21 -14.79
N LYS A 730 -20.57 -20.47 -14.85
CA LYS A 730 -19.99 -21.60 -14.13
C LYS A 730 -19.61 -22.69 -15.14
N ARG A 731 -18.42 -23.27 -14.97
CA ARG A 731 -17.92 -24.34 -15.83
C ARG A 731 -18.53 -25.68 -15.39
N HIS A 732 -19.33 -26.29 -16.25
CA HIS A 732 -19.95 -27.59 -15.97
C HIS A 732 -19.12 -28.77 -16.50
N GLY A 733 -18.36 -28.54 -17.58
CA GLY A 733 -17.64 -29.57 -18.33
C GLY A 733 -18.06 -29.54 -19.81
N LEU A 734 -17.41 -30.33 -20.67
CA LEU A 734 -17.88 -30.51 -22.04
C LEU A 734 -19.11 -31.42 -22.01
N ILE A 735 -20.23 -30.90 -22.49
CA ILE A 735 -21.51 -31.60 -22.56
C ILE A 735 -21.60 -32.28 -23.93
N ALA A 736 -22.10 -33.52 -23.99
CA ALA A 736 -22.33 -34.21 -25.26
C ALA A 736 -23.43 -33.49 -26.07
N GLU A 737 -23.31 -33.48 -27.39
CA GLU A 737 -24.00 -32.57 -28.33
C GLU A 737 -25.55 -32.53 -28.23
N LYS A 738 -26.17 -33.51 -27.57
CA LYS A 738 -27.63 -33.65 -27.46
C LYS A 738 -28.33 -32.59 -26.59
N GLU A 739 -27.67 -32.02 -25.57
CA GLU A 739 -28.33 -31.05 -24.68
C GLU A 739 -28.38 -29.63 -25.25
N VAL A 740 -27.48 -29.28 -26.19
CA VAL A 740 -27.39 -27.94 -26.80
C VAL A 740 -28.69 -27.57 -27.55
N ALA A 741 -29.43 -28.56 -28.04
CA ALA A 741 -30.72 -28.36 -28.68
C ALA A 741 -31.83 -27.86 -27.72
N ILE A 742 -31.77 -28.24 -26.43
CA ILE A 742 -32.81 -27.92 -25.45
C ILE A 742 -32.73 -26.44 -25.02
N ALA A 743 -31.52 -25.89 -24.95
CA ALA A 743 -31.29 -24.49 -24.55
C ALA A 743 -31.87 -23.44 -25.51
N LYS A 744 -32.22 -23.81 -26.76
CA LYS A 744 -32.69 -22.84 -27.77
C LYS A 744 -34.16 -22.40 -27.63
N ASN A 745 -34.99 -23.13 -26.89
CA ASN A 745 -36.45 -22.88 -26.82
C ASN A 745 -36.92 -22.35 -25.45
N GLY A 746 -36.00 -21.92 -24.57
CA GLY A 746 -36.25 -21.68 -23.15
C GLY A 746 -36.60 -20.24 -22.72
N ILE A 747 -37.35 -19.46 -23.51
CA ILE A 747 -37.76 -18.09 -23.14
C ILE A 747 -39.22 -17.82 -23.52
N VAL A 748 -40.13 -17.80 -22.51
CA VAL A 748 -41.25 -16.85 -22.32
C VAL A 748 -42.17 -17.29 -21.16
N ALA A 749 -42.38 -16.36 -20.21
CA ALA A 749 -43.54 -16.11 -19.34
C ALA A 749 -44.29 -17.19 -18.50
N ASP A 750 -44.43 -16.83 -17.22
CA ASP A 750 -45.67 -16.79 -16.41
C ASP A 750 -46.25 -18.03 -15.69
N VAL A 751 -47.21 -17.73 -14.81
CA VAL A 751 -47.58 -18.44 -13.58
C VAL A 751 -49.10 -18.61 -13.49
N ALA A 752 -49.58 -19.84 -13.27
CA ALA A 752 -50.90 -20.13 -12.71
C ALA A 752 -50.95 -21.55 -12.11
N ASP A 753 -51.86 -21.72 -11.16
CA ASP A 753 -52.08 -22.90 -10.31
C ASP A 753 -52.57 -24.16 -11.06
N ASP A 754 -52.34 -25.35 -10.48
CA ASP A 754 -53.45 -26.20 -9.99
C ASP A 754 -52.96 -27.24 -8.94
N ASP A 755 -53.90 -27.87 -8.22
CA ASP A 755 -53.70 -28.77 -7.08
C ASP A 755 -53.21 -30.20 -7.42
N GLY A 756 -52.66 -30.91 -6.42
CA GLY A 756 -52.36 -32.35 -6.52
C GLY A 756 -51.76 -32.99 -5.25
N LYS A 757 -52.58 -33.73 -4.49
CA LYS A 757 -52.16 -34.76 -3.51
C LYS A 757 -52.00 -36.11 -4.25
N GLU A 758 -51.25 -37.12 -3.81
CA GLU A 758 -51.43 -37.94 -2.59
C GLU A 758 -50.20 -38.84 -2.34
N ASP A 759 -49.92 -39.05 -1.04
CA ASP A 759 -49.49 -40.28 -0.34
C ASP A 759 -48.35 -41.18 -0.87
N ALA A 760 -47.93 -42.10 0.01
CA ALA A 760 -46.81 -43.01 -0.16
C ALA A 760 -47.20 -44.44 0.23
N ASP A 761 -46.48 -45.45 -0.28
CA ASP A 761 -46.33 -46.74 0.39
C ASP A 761 -45.08 -47.51 -0.07
N ASP A 762 -44.67 -48.50 0.72
CA ASP A 762 -43.45 -49.32 0.55
C ASP A 762 -43.57 -50.44 -0.52
N ILE A 763 -42.42 -51.09 -0.87
CA ILE A 763 -42.19 -52.58 -0.72
C ILE A 763 -40.90 -53.10 -1.43
N VAL A 764 -39.94 -53.53 -0.60
CA VAL A 764 -39.10 -54.76 -0.62
C VAL A 764 -38.42 -55.31 -1.91
N ILE A 765 -37.06 -55.23 -1.91
CA ILE A 765 -35.97 -56.22 -2.28
C ILE A 765 -36.22 -57.34 -3.34
N PRO A 766 -35.20 -57.67 -4.17
CA PRO A 766 -34.38 -58.89 -3.91
C PRO A 766 -32.84 -58.74 -4.10
N GLU A 767 -32.07 -59.78 -3.76
CA GLU A 767 -30.61 -59.77 -3.53
C GLU A 767 -29.81 -60.79 -4.41
N SER A 768 -28.50 -60.95 -4.16
CA SER A 768 -27.52 -61.92 -4.73
C SER A 768 -26.91 -61.55 -6.10
N ALA A 769 -25.67 -61.86 -6.49
CA ALA A 769 -24.47 -62.49 -5.86
C ALA A 769 -23.20 -61.99 -6.65
N MET A 770 -21.90 -62.30 -6.44
CA MET A 770 -21.02 -63.00 -5.48
C MET A 770 -19.55 -62.61 -5.87
N GLY A 771 -18.44 -62.78 -5.14
CA GLY A 771 -18.14 -63.26 -3.78
C GLY A 771 -16.76 -63.97 -3.70
N VAL A 772 -16.07 -63.93 -2.54
CA VAL A 772 -14.88 -64.78 -2.16
C VAL A 772 -13.52 -64.41 -2.83
N PRO A 773 -12.31 -64.63 -2.21
CA PRO A 773 -11.94 -65.12 -0.87
C PRO A 773 -11.17 -64.09 0.02
N ALA A 774 -10.73 -64.54 1.21
CA ALA A 774 -9.95 -63.77 2.19
C ALA A 774 -8.54 -64.37 2.44
N THR A 775 -7.70 -63.66 3.21
CA THR A 775 -6.54 -64.21 3.94
C THR A 775 -6.51 -63.69 5.38
N THR A 776 -5.98 -64.51 6.29
CA THR A 776 -6.03 -64.31 7.74
C THR A 776 -4.68 -63.85 8.33
N ALA A 777 -4.73 -63.11 9.43
CA ALA A 777 -3.62 -62.97 10.37
C ALA A 777 -4.17 -62.83 11.79
N THR A 778 -3.74 -63.70 12.71
CA THR A 778 -4.12 -63.71 14.12
C THR A 778 -3.11 -62.98 15.01
N ALA A 779 -3.52 -62.68 16.24
CA ALA A 779 -2.85 -61.75 17.14
C ALA A 779 -1.42 -62.15 17.58
N ALA A 780 -0.61 -61.13 17.88
CA ALA A 780 0.55 -61.22 18.77
C ALA A 780 0.40 -60.12 19.85
N THR A 781 0.52 -60.50 21.12
CA THR A 781 0.35 -59.60 22.28
C THR A 781 1.68 -58.94 22.67
N ALA A 782 1.69 -57.62 22.83
CA ALA A 782 2.81 -56.88 23.40
C ALA A 782 2.32 -55.70 24.27
N ALA A 783 3.10 -55.38 25.31
CA ALA A 783 2.81 -54.45 26.41
C ALA A 783 1.97 -53.19 26.08
N ALA A 784 0.75 -53.12 26.61
CA ALA A 784 -0.08 -51.91 26.59
C ALA A 784 0.40 -50.89 27.64
N SER A 785 1.33 -50.00 27.26
CA SER A 785 1.91 -49.01 28.17
C SER A 785 2.53 -47.77 27.47
N ALA A 786 1.83 -47.13 26.53
CA ALA A 786 2.21 -45.81 26.04
C ALA A 786 1.03 -45.03 25.42
N LEU A 787 1.18 -43.70 25.34
CA LEU A 787 0.56 -42.93 24.27
C LEU A 787 1.17 -43.34 22.92
N PRO A 788 0.44 -43.22 21.80
CA PRO A 788 0.93 -43.70 20.51
C PRO A 788 2.21 -42.95 20.10
N PRO A 789 3.19 -43.64 19.49
CA PRO A 789 4.51 -43.07 19.22
C PRO A 789 4.42 -41.89 18.22
N PRO A 790 5.40 -40.96 18.20
CA PRO A 790 5.42 -39.83 17.26
C PRO A 790 5.38 -40.23 15.77
N THR A 791 5.72 -41.48 15.46
CA THR A 791 5.65 -42.09 14.13
C THR A 791 4.28 -42.66 13.77
N GLN A 792 3.32 -42.68 14.70
CA GLN A 792 1.99 -43.23 14.46
C GLN A 792 1.24 -42.40 13.42
N LYS A 793 0.56 -43.12 12.51
CA LYS A 793 -0.28 -42.54 11.46
C LYS A 793 -1.74 -42.62 11.87
N PHE A 794 -2.47 -41.54 11.63
CA PHE A 794 -3.90 -41.42 11.92
C PHE A 794 -4.64 -41.05 10.64
N ALA A 795 -5.76 -41.70 10.32
CA ALA A 795 -6.71 -41.25 9.31
C ALA A 795 -7.41 -39.94 9.77
N PRO A 796 -8.16 -39.25 8.89
CA PRO A 796 -8.92 -38.06 9.31
C PRO A 796 -9.96 -38.38 10.39
N ASN A 797 -10.58 -39.56 10.31
CA ASN A 797 -11.65 -40.03 11.20
C ASN A 797 -11.14 -40.57 12.56
N ASP A 798 -9.83 -40.74 12.70
CA ASP A 798 -9.16 -41.24 13.90
C ASP A 798 -8.79 -40.10 14.86
N ILE A 799 -9.03 -38.84 14.47
CA ILE A 799 -8.67 -37.65 15.24
C ILE A 799 -9.94 -36.91 15.66
N PHE A 800 -10.09 -36.67 16.96
CA PHE A 800 -11.00 -35.65 17.45
C PHE A 800 -10.21 -34.35 17.67
N ARG A 801 -10.57 -33.30 16.90
CA ARG A 801 -9.96 -31.99 17.03
C ARG A 801 -10.74 -31.16 18.04
N PHE A 802 -10.02 -30.49 18.93
CA PHE A 802 -10.62 -29.58 19.90
C PHE A 802 -9.87 -28.25 19.99
N GLY A 803 -10.58 -27.17 20.31
CA GLY A 803 -10.04 -25.81 20.31
C GLY A 803 -11.14 -24.76 20.13
N ALA A 804 -10.80 -23.48 20.33
CA ALA A 804 -11.75 -22.37 20.21
C ALA A 804 -12.22 -22.12 18.76
N ASP A 805 -11.40 -22.49 17.79
CA ASP A 805 -11.56 -22.31 16.35
C ASP A 805 -12.35 -23.44 15.67
N VAL A 806 -12.36 -24.64 16.27
CA VAL A 806 -12.96 -25.86 15.69
C VAL A 806 -14.43 -25.63 15.31
N PRO A 807 -14.93 -26.12 14.16
CA PRO A 807 -16.33 -25.99 13.79
C PRO A 807 -17.30 -26.58 14.84
N ILE A 808 -18.49 -26.01 14.94
CA ILE A 808 -19.59 -26.58 15.74
C ILE A 808 -20.19 -27.72 14.91
N SER A 809 -19.89 -28.97 15.27
CA SER A 809 -20.41 -30.18 14.66
C SER A 809 -20.36 -31.38 15.61
N ASP A 810 -21.40 -32.21 15.61
CA ASP A 810 -21.45 -33.44 16.41
C ASP A 810 -20.65 -34.56 15.71
N SER A 811 -19.33 -34.37 15.69
CA SER A 811 -18.37 -35.28 15.08
C SER A 811 -18.15 -36.59 15.86
N LEU A 812 -18.72 -36.70 17.06
CA LEU A 812 -18.76 -37.91 17.87
C LEU A 812 -20.12 -38.63 17.78
N LYS A 813 -21.16 -38.03 17.19
CA LYS A 813 -22.55 -38.54 17.16
C LYS A 813 -23.13 -38.80 18.55
N ILE A 814 -22.90 -37.86 19.48
CA ILE A 814 -23.36 -37.93 20.89
C ILE A 814 -24.42 -36.87 21.23
N GLY A 815 -24.89 -36.09 20.25
CA GLY A 815 -25.83 -34.99 20.41
C GLY A 815 -25.20 -33.65 20.82
N ASP A 816 -23.89 -33.61 21.13
CA ASP A 816 -23.18 -32.38 21.52
C ASP A 816 -22.38 -31.80 20.35
N THR A 817 -23.03 -30.90 19.60
CA THR A 817 -22.40 -30.18 18.48
C THR A 817 -21.28 -29.23 18.92
N ALA A 818 -21.19 -28.87 20.20
CA ALA A 818 -20.18 -27.98 20.74
C ALA A 818 -19.02 -28.74 21.43
N ALA A 819 -19.01 -30.08 21.43
CA ALA A 819 -18.04 -30.90 22.15
C ALA A 819 -16.57 -30.52 21.89
N GLY A 820 -16.22 -30.28 20.61
CA GLY A 820 -14.87 -29.86 20.20
C GLY A 820 -14.46 -28.46 20.69
N ARG A 821 -15.43 -27.61 21.07
CA ARG A 821 -15.19 -26.33 21.74
C ARG A 821 -15.26 -26.46 23.26
N TRP A 822 -16.08 -27.35 23.81
CA TRP A 822 -16.24 -27.51 25.26
C TRP A 822 -14.97 -28.03 25.95
N ILE A 823 -14.21 -28.94 25.32
CA ILE A 823 -12.94 -29.43 25.89
C ILE A 823 -11.73 -28.51 25.60
N SER A 824 -11.95 -27.34 24.98
CA SER A 824 -10.94 -26.29 24.83
C SER A 824 -10.54 -25.69 26.19
N PRO A 825 -9.27 -25.24 26.38
CA PRO A 825 -8.88 -24.46 27.56
C PRO A 825 -9.54 -23.07 27.63
N THR A 826 -10.21 -22.63 26.55
CA THR A 826 -11.02 -21.40 26.48
C THR A 826 -12.48 -21.61 26.95
N ALA A 827 -12.92 -22.83 27.22
CA ALA A 827 -14.29 -23.10 27.63
C ALA A 827 -14.55 -22.62 29.08
N PRO A 828 -15.78 -22.16 29.40
CA PRO A 828 -16.10 -21.61 30.70
C PRO A 828 -16.28 -22.73 31.74
N PHE A 829 -15.23 -22.96 32.54
CA PHE A 829 -15.28 -23.83 33.71
C PHE A 829 -14.36 -23.28 34.80
N ALA A 830 -14.92 -23.07 35.98
CA ALA A 830 -14.27 -22.31 37.06
C ALA A 830 -13.32 -23.19 37.90
N ILE A 831 -12.03 -22.86 37.86
CA ILE A 831 -10.96 -23.59 38.56
C ILE A 831 -10.49 -22.78 39.79
N PRO A 832 -10.46 -23.36 41.00
CA PRO A 832 -10.03 -22.65 42.22
C PRO A 832 -8.53 -22.32 42.21
N ASP A 833 -8.13 -21.30 42.97
CA ASP A 833 -6.72 -21.03 43.26
C ASP A 833 -6.18 -22.07 44.28
N PRO A 834 -5.02 -22.70 44.06
CA PRO A 834 -4.45 -23.67 44.99
C PRO A 834 -4.04 -23.08 46.35
N ASN A 835 -4.02 -21.75 46.50
CA ASN A 835 -3.68 -21.05 47.74
C ASN A 835 -4.89 -20.36 48.39
N ASP A 836 -6.03 -20.25 47.69
CA ASP A 836 -7.22 -19.51 48.12
C ASP A 836 -8.46 -20.01 47.36
N GLU A 837 -9.12 -21.06 47.87
CA GLU A 837 -10.32 -21.66 47.24
C GLU A 837 -11.50 -20.69 47.05
N SER A 838 -11.49 -19.52 47.71
CA SER A 838 -12.48 -18.46 47.49
C SER A 838 -12.28 -17.71 46.16
N VAL A 839 -11.11 -17.87 45.54
CA VAL A 839 -10.76 -17.36 44.21
C VAL A 839 -10.95 -18.46 43.19
N LYS A 840 -11.64 -18.12 42.10
CA LYS A 840 -11.79 -18.99 40.94
C LYS A 840 -11.39 -18.28 39.66
N TYR A 841 -10.87 -19.03 38.71
CA TYR A 841 -10.44 -18.60 37.40
C TYR A 841 -11.38 -19.21 36.36
N PRO A 842 -12.06 -18.40 35.50
CA PRO A 842 -13.22 -18.84 34.73
C PRO A 842 -12.91 -19.79 33.56
N THR A 843 -11.63 -19.95 33.20
CA THR A 843 -11.16 -20.88 32.16
C THR A 843 -9.74 -21.37 32.49
N ILE A 844 -9.27 -22.45 31.84
CA ILE A 844 -7.88 -22.92 31.98
C ILE A 844 -6.87 -21.84 31.54
N GLU A 845 -7.18 -21.05 30.50
CA GLU A 845 -6.32 -19.93 30.08
C GLU A 845 -6.13 -18.90 31.20
N HIS A 846 -7.21 -18.54 31.92
CA HIS A 846 -7.14 -17.63 33.07
C HIS A 846 -6.33 -18.23 34.22
N TYR A 847 -6.53 -19.51 34.54
CA TYR A 847 -5.78 -20.24 35.57
C TYR A 847 -4.28 -20.27 35.26
N MET A 848 -3.91 -20.67 34.03
CA MET A 848 -2.51 -20.71 33.58
C MET A 848 -1.85 -19.32 33.61
N ALA A 849 -2.59 -18.28 33.20
CA ALA A 849 -2.11 -16.89 33.26
C ALA A 849 -1.95 -16.37 34.70
N ALA A 850 -2.83 -16.77 35.61
CA ALA A 850 -2.78 -16.43 37.04
C ALA A 850 -1.59 -17.08 37.74
N MET A 851 -1.43 -18.40 37.59
CA MET A 851 -0.32 -19.16 38.17
C MET A 851 1.04 -18.64 37.64
N LYS A 852 1.11 -18.24 36.37
CA LYS A 852 2.28 -17.57 35.80
C LYS A 852 2.60 -16.25 36.50
N ILE A 853 1.60 -15.41 36.78
CA ILE A 853 1.81 -14.13 37.50
C ILE A 853 2.27 -14.40 38.94
N GLN A 854 1.66 -15.36 39.64
CA GLN A 854 2.04 -15.72 41.00
C GLN A 854 3.47 -16.26 41.12
N LEU A 855 3.87 -17.15 40.22
CA LEU A 855 5.17 -17.81 40.30
C LEU A 855 6.32 -16.97 39.71
N ALA A 856 6.08 -16.22 38.63
CA ALA A 856 7.17 -15.58 37.87
C ALA A 856 7.50 -14.15 38.29
N THR A 857 6.64 -13.46 39.06
CA THR A 857 6.69 -12.00 39.22
C THR A 857 6.89 -11.50 40.66
N ASP A 858 7.21 -10.22 40.80
CA ASP A 858 7.27 -9.51 42.09
C ASP A 858 5.90 -9.05 42.63
N LYS A 859 4.79 -9.35 41.92
CA LYS A 859 3.42 -8.91 42.24
C LYS A 859 2.38 -10.02 42.06
N PRO A 860 2.45 -11.10 42.87
CA PRO A 860 1.54 -12.24 42.76
C PRO A 860 0.06 -11.88 42.95
N GLU A 861 -0.26 -10.82 43.70
CA GLU A 861 -1.61 -10.34 43.96
C GLU A 861 -2.35 -9.87 42.69
N MET A 862 -1.61 -9.49 41.63
CA MET A 862 -2.20 -9.13 40.34
C MET A 862 -2.91 -10.29 39.64
N ALA A 863 -2.59 -11.54 39.98
CA ALA A 863 -3.30 -12.71 39.45
C ALA A 863 -4.80 -12.66 39.83
N LYS A 864 -5.11 -12.36 41.09
CA LYS A 864 -6.48 -12.28 41.61
C LYS A 864 -7.24 -11.09 41.00
N THR A 865 -6.59 -9.93 40.83
CA THR A 865 -7.24 -8.70 40.33
C THR A 865 -7.42 -8.67 38.81
N LEU A 866 -6.61 -9.38 38.03
CA LEU A 866 -6.73 -9.44 36.57
C LEU A 866 -7.50 -10.68 36.07
N MET A 867 -7.18 -11.87 36.59
CA MET A 867 -7.51 -13.14 35.94
C MET A 867 -8.69 -13.90 36.59
N SER A 868 -9.06 -13.61 37.84
CA SER A 868 -10.16 -14.32 38.50
C SER A 868 -11.53 -13.99 37.88
N GLU A 869 -12.59 -14.71 38.27
CA GLU A 869 -13.99 -14.40 37.90
C GLU A 869 -14.37 -12.95 38.28
N LYS A 870 -13.84 -12.43 39.38
CA LYS A 870 -14.02 -11.04 39.83
C LYS A 870 -12.93 -10.10 39.28
N GLY A 871 -11.98 -10.64 38.52
CA GLY A 871 -10.87 -9.93 37.91
C GLY A 871 -11.29 -9.11 36.68
N LYS A 872 -10.50 -8.08 36.38
CA LYS A 872 -10.87 -7.08 35.37
C LYS A 872 -11.15 -7.68 33.98
N ILE A 873 -10.39 -8.70 33.55
CA ILE A 873 -10.57 -9.26 32.20
C ILE A 873 -11.94 -9.93 32.07
N HIS A 874 -12.29 -10.82 32.99
CA HIS A 874 -13.58 -11.51 32.95
C HIS A 874 -14.75 -10.53 33.12
N GLN A 875 -14.63 -9.50 33.96
CA GLN A 875 -15.70 -8.51 34.14
C GLN A 875 -15.89 -7.59 32.92
N ASP A 876 -14.80 -7.19 32.25
CA ASP A 876 -14.87 -6.46 30.98
C ASP A 876 -15.60 -7.29 29.90
N PHE A 877 -15.29 -8.60 29.79
CA PHE A 877 -15.91 -9.50 28.82
C PHE A 877 -17.32 -9.98 29.19
N ALA A 878 -17.63 -10.16 30.47
CA ALA A 878 -18.99 -10.44 30.95
C ALA A 878 -19.92 -9.25 30.64
N THR A 879 -19.42 -8.02 30.77
CA THR A 879 -20.13 -6.80 30.34
C THR A 879 -20.34 -6.79 28.83
N LYS A 880 -19.30 -7.13 28.04
CA LYS A 880 -19.41 -7.26 26.58
C LYS A 880 -20.43 -8.32 26.15
N ARG A 881 -20.45 -9.49 26.80
CA ARG A 881 -21.41 -10.58 26.55
C ARG A 881 -22.84 -10.16 26.89
N ARG A 882 -23.07 -9.40 27.97
CA ARG A 882 -24.39 -8.80 28.29
C ARG A 882 -24.84 -7.81 27.21
N ILE A 883 -23.96 -6.92 26.76
CA ILE A 883 -24.28 -5.91 25.73
C ILE A 883 -24.64 -6.58 24.39
N GLN A 884 -23.89 -7.62 23.99
CA GLN A 884 -24.12 -8.30 22.71
C GLN A 884 -25.22 -9.37 22.75
N SER A 885 -25.59 -9.86 23.94
CA SER A 885 -26.61 -10.91 24.16
C SER A 885 -26.56 -12.09 23.15
N PRO A 886 -25.39 -12.70 22.90
CA PRO A 886 -25.33 -13.85 22.00
C PRO A 886 -26.07 -15.04 22.63
N ALA A 887 -26.69 -15.88 21.79
CA ALA A 887 -27.21 -17.16 22.26
C ALA A 887 -26.05 -18.00 22.85
N LYS A 888 -26.27 -18.57 24.04
CA LYS A 888 -25.26 -19.36 24.76
C LYS A 888 -24.71 -20.48 23.87
N GLU A 889 -23.38 -20.65 23.86
CA GLU A 889 -22.67 -21.67 23.05
C GLU A 889 -22.89 -21.54 21.52
N SER A 890 -23.46 -20.43 21.04
CA SER A 890 -23.42 -20.09 19.62
C SER A 890 -21.98 -19.77 19.18
N ALA A 891 -21.76 -19.75 17.86
CA ALA A 891 -20.50 -19.29 17.29
C ALA A 891 -20.10 -17.88 17.78
N ALA A 892 -21.06 -16.98 18.04
CA ALA A 892 -20.80 -15.64 18.56
C ALA A 892 -20.33 -15.66 20.03
N ASP A 893 -20.93 -16.48 20.88
CA ASP A 893 -20.55 -16.63 22.29
C ASP A 893 -19.15 -17.26 22.44
N PHE A 894 -18.86 -18.29 21.65
CA PHE A 894 -17.51 -18.86 21.56
C PHE A 894 -16.47 -17.90 20.98
N ASN A 895 -16.84 -17.01 20.06
CA ASN A 895 -15.93 -15.97 19.58
C ASN A 895 -15.58 -14.98 20.72
N LEU A 896 -16.53 -14.61 21.58
CA LEU A 896 -16.23 -13.80 22.77
C LEU A 896 -15.28 -14.52 23.74
N LEU A 897 -15.44 -15.83 23.96
CA LEU A 897 -14.50 -16.62 24.77
C LEU A 897 -13.08 -16.66 24.16
N ALA A 898 -12.97 -16.69 22.82
CA ALA A 898 -11.68 -16.66 22.13
C ALA A 898 -10.99 -15.28 22.19
N GLU A 899 -11.76 -14.19 22.09
CA GLU A 899 -11.27 -12.82 22.33
C GLU A 899 -10.84 -12.61 23.79
N GLU A 900 -11.63 -13.11 24.74
CA GLU A 900 -11.36 -13.06 26.18
C GLU A 900 -10.02 -13.74 26.50
N ALA A 901 -9.82 -14.98 26.02
CA ALA A 901 -8.54 -15.70 26.12
C ALA A 901 -7.37 -14.97 25.42
N THR A 902 -7.63 -14.18 24.37
CA THR A 902 -6.60 -13.37 23.70
C THR A 902 -6.13 -12.20 24.58
N GLU A 903 -7.04 -11.53 25.28
CA GLU A 903 -6.67 -10.50 26.28
C GLU A 903 -5.97 -11.10 27.52
N VAL A 904 -6.34 -12.31 27.95
CA VAL A 904 -5.63 -13.06 29.02
C VAL A 904 -4.16 -13.30 28.66
N ARG A 905 -3.90 -13.84 27.46
CA ARG A 905 -2.52 -14.10 26.97
C ARG A 905 -1.73 -12.80 26.80
N LYS A 906 -2.37 -11.73 26.31
CA LYS A 906 -1.78 -10.39 26.19
C LYS A 906 -1.40 -9.79 27.55
N LYS A 907 -2.28 -9.86 28.55
CA LYS A 907 -2.05 -9.27 29.89
C LYS A 907 -1.15 -10.13 30.79
N SER A 908 -0.89 -11.38 30.42
CA SER A 908 0.17 -12.24 31.02
C SER A 908 1.46 -12.30 30.18
N ALA A 909 1.57 -11.49 29.12
CA ALA A 909 2.79 -11.38 28.32
C ALA A 909 3.83 -10.48 29.01
N LYS A 910 5.12 -10.82 28.83
CA LYS A 910 6.26 -10.14 29.45
C LYS A 910 6.28 -8.63 29.17
N ALA A 911 5.95 -8.22 27.95
CA ALA A 911 5.87 -6.80 27.57
C ALA A 911 4.82 -6.03 28.40
N PHE A 912 3.61 -6.57 28.54
CA PHE A 912 2.53 -5.91 29.29
C PHE A 912 2.83 -5.84 30.79
N LEU A 913 3.37 -6.92 31.37
CA LEU A 913 3.76 -6.97 32.78
C LEU A 913 4.85 -5.92 33.08
N THR A 914 5.93 -5.88 32.28
CA THR A 914 6.98 -4.86 32.42
C THR A 914 6.43 -3.44 32.25
N GLN A 915 5.56 -3.20 31.26
CA GLN A 915 4.91 -1.90 31.05
C GLN A 915 4.01 -1.49 32.23
N SER A 916 3.40 -2.47 32.92
CA SER A 916 2.58 -2.27 34.12
C SER A 916 3.40 -2.11 35.41
N GLY A 917 4.72 -2.00 35.31
CA GLY A 917 5.61 -1.89 36.47
C GLY A 917 5.70 -3.17 37.30
N VAL A 918 5.53 -4.34 36.67
CA VAL A 918 5.74 -5.67 37.26
C VAL A 918 7.09 -6.20 36.78
N LYS A 919 7.94 -6.67 37.71
CA LYS A 919 9.21 -7.31 37.36
C LYS A 919 9.01 -8.82 37.30
N ILE A 920 9.50 -9.45 36.25
CA ILE A 920 9.60 -10.92 36.18
C ILE A 920 10.92 -11.33 36.83
N THR A 921 10.86 -11.67 38.12
CA THR A 921 12.00 -12.01 38.97
C THR A 921 12.28 -13.51 39.03
N LYS A 922 11.30 -14.35 38.65
CA LYS A 922 11.28 -15.80 38.88
C LYS A 922 10.80 -16.59 37.66
N GLU A 923 11.19 -16.18 36.46
CA GLU A 923 10.69 -16.79 35.21
C GLU A 923 10.97 -18.31 35.11
N GLN A 924 12.03 -18.79 35.75
CA GLN A 924 12.38 -20.22 35.82
C GLN A 924 11.41 -21.02 36.70
N ASP A 925 10.91 -20.46 37.80
CA ASP A 925 9.94 -21.12 38.69
C ASP A 925 8.65 -21.46 37.92
N TRP A 926 8.22 -20.58 37.01
CA TRP A 926 7.12 -20.86 36.08
C TRP A 926 7.49 -21.90 35.02
N ILE A 927 8.67 -21.79 34.39
CA ILE A 927 9.11 -22.74 33.34
C ILE A 927 9.23 -24.17 33.88
N ALA A 928 9.66 -24.35 35.13
CA ALA A 928 9.76 -25.65 35.78
C ALA A 928 8.39 -26.27 36.12
N ASN A 929 7.37 -25.46 36.39
CA ASN A 929 6.07 -25.95 36.91
C ASN A 929 4.92 -25.91 35.89
N LYS A 930 5.04 -25.19 34.76
CA LYS A 930 3.95 -24.95 33.79
C LYS A 930 3.18 -26.21 33.36
N ASP A 931 3.87 -27.32 33.10
CA ASP A 931 3.26 -28.53 32.56
C ASP A 931 2.55 -29.35 33.68
N THR A 932 3.06 -29.29 34.91
CA THR A 932 2.39 -29.81 36.13
C THR A 932 1.12 -29.02 36.42
N ILE A 933 1.20 -27.69 36.40
CA ILE A 933 0.06 -26.78 36.62
C ILE A 933 -1.05 -27.03 35.59
N LEU A 934 -0.67 -27.27 34.32
CA LEU A 934 -1.62 -27.66 33.29
C LEU A 934 -2.28 -29.02 33.57
N ARG A 935 -1.52 -30.03 34.02
CA ARG A 935 -2.11 -31.31 34.44
C ARG A 935 -3.10 -31.12 35.59
N THR A 936 -2.77 -30.32 36.61
CA THR A 936 -3.70 -30.02 37.72
C THR A 936 -5.01 -29.40 37.23
N ALA A 937 -4.94 -28.43 36.31
CA ALA A 937 -6.13 -27.80 35.75
C ALA A 937 -7.01 -28.77 34.92
N LEU A 938 -6.38 -29.67 34.17
CA LEU A 938 -7.06 -30.68 33.36
C LEU A 938 -7.64 -31.82 34.20
N GLN A 939 -6.92 -32.24 35.24
CA GLN A 939 -7.39 -33.23 36.22
C GLN A 939 -8.62 -32.70 36.96
N TYR A 940 -8.56 -31.45 37.44
CA TYR A 940 -9.72 -30.81 38.08
C TYR A 940 -10.95 -30.75 37.16
N ARG A 941 -10.80 -30.50 35.85
CA ARG A 941 -11.92 -30.63 34.89
C ARG A 941 -12.37 -32.07 34.69
N TRP A 942 -11.46 -33.03 34.58
CA TRP A 942 -11.82 -34.45 34.45
C TRP A 942 -12.64 -34.98 35.63
N ASP A 943 -12.33 -34.50 36.84
CA ASP A 943 -13.01 -34.93 38.07
C ASP A 943 -14.31 -34.15 38.37
N ASN A 944 -14.47 -32.91 37.85
CA ASN A 944 -15.58 -32.00 38.23
C ASN A 944 -16.44 -31.47 37.08
N ASP A 945 -15.98 -31.52 35.81
CA ASP A 945 -16.76 -31.13 34.63
C ASP A 945 -17.32 -32.38 33.95
N LYS A 946 -18.53 -32.78 34.33
CA LYS A 946 -19.17 -34.00 33.81
C LYS A 946 -19.23 -34.00 32.27
N ARG A 947 -19.46 -32.85 31.62
CA ARG A 947 -19.55 -32.78 30.15
C ARG A 947 -18.18 -32.96 29.49
N PHE A 948 -17.12 -32.38 30.07
CA PHE A 948 -15.73 -32.64 29.67
C PHE A 948 -15.40 -34.14 29.78
N HIS A 949 -15.74 -34.76 30.90
CA HIS A 949 -15.58 -36.19 31.15
C HIS A 949 -16.34 -37.04 30.11
N ASP A 950 -17.64 -36.79 29.90
CA ASP A 950 -18.49 -37.50 28.95
C ASP A 950 -17.96 -37.44 27.50
N ILE A 951 -17.51 -36.25 27.06
CA ILE A 951 -16.93 -36.06 25.71
C ILE A 951 -15.64 -36.87 25.55
N ILE A 952 -14.76 -36.85 26.56
CA ILE A 952 -13.46 -37.52 26.50
C ILE A 952 -13.62 -39.05 26.60
N GLU A 953 -14.60 -39.54 27.38
CA GLU A 953 -15.03 -40.94 27.35
C GLU A 953 -15.57 -41.34 25.97
N ALA A 954 -16.42 -40.51 25.34
CA ALA A 954 -16.88 -40.77 23.97
C ALA A 954 -15.72 -40.82 22.97
N CYS A 955 -14.72 -39.93 23.09
CA CYS A 955 -13.48 -40.02 22.32
C CYS A 955 -12.71 -41.32 22.58
N ARG A 956 -12.58 -41.75 23.85
CA ARG A 956 -11.86 -42.97 24.24
C ARG A 956 -12.53 -44.22 23.67
N ASN A 957 -13.85 -44.32 23.83
CA ASN A 957 -14.66 -45.45 23.37
C ASN A 957 -14.73 -45.53 21.82
N GLN A 958 -14.49 -44.41 21.12
CA GLN A 958 -14.38 -44.36 19.65
C GLN A 958 -12.92 -44.32 19.14
N LEU A 959 -11.94 -44.60 20.00
CA LEU A 959 -10.50 -44.61 19.70
C LEU A 959 -9.99 -43.35 18.99
N LYS A 960 -10.47 -42.17 19.41
CA LYS A 960 -10.09 -40.87 18.83
C LYS A 960 -8.82 -40.32 19.48
N TYR A 961 -7.81 -40.04 18.67
CA TYR A 961 -6.66 -39.26 19.09
C TYR A 961 -7.06 -37.80 19.32
N LEU A 962 -6.86 -37.29 20.55
CA LEU A 962 -7.19 -35.91 20.90
C LEU A 962 -6.10 -34.96 20.38
N LEU A 963 -6.47 -34.09 19.43
CA LEU A 963 -5.57 -33.10 18.83
C LEU A 963 -6.02 -31.67 19.17
N TYR A 964 -5.20 -30.95 19.94
CA TYR A 964 -5.47 -29.55 20.26
C TYR A 964 -5.12 -28.63 19.08
N SER A 965 -6.15 -27.99 18.52
CA SER A 965 -6.04 -27.02 17.44
C SER A 965 -5.59 -25.66 18.01
N THR A 966 -4.40 -25.22 17.62
CA THR A 966 -3.94 -23.85 17.84
C THR A 966 -4.01 -23.08 16.53
N SER A 967 -5.08 -22.30 16.36
CA SER A 967 -5.32 -21.52 15.15
C SER A 967 -4.18 -20.52 14.87
N VAL A 968 -3.53 -20.67 13.72
CA VAL A 968 -2.61 -19.69 13.10
C VAL A 968 -1.35 -19.34 13.93
N SER A 969 -0.48 -20.34 14.13
CA SER A 969 0.95 -20.08 14.34
C SER A 969 1.82 -21.10 13.58
N ASN A 970 2.75 -20.62 12.74
CA ASN A 970 3.76 -21.48 12.10
C ASN A 970 4.94 -21.82 13.06
N THR A 971 4.97 -21.22 14.24
CA THR A 971 5.70 -21.77 15.39
C THR A 971 4.92 -22.93 15.97
N ALA A 972 5.60 -24.08 16.16
CA ALA A 972 5.07 -25.14 17.00
C ALA A 972 4.93 -24.61 18.43
N SER A 973 3.77 -24.85 19.06
CA SER A 973 3.62 -24.68 20.50
C SER A 973 3.68 -26.05 21.18
N ASP A 974 4.27 -26.11 22.38
CA ASP A 974 4.28 -27.32 23.21
C ASP A 974 2.87 -27.91 23.39
N LEU A 975 1.87 -27.05 23.46
CA LEU A 975 0.50 -27.41 23.82
C LEU A 975 -0.28 -28.08 22.69
N GLY A 976 -0.07 -27.65 21.44
CA GLY A 976 -0.89 -28.03 20.29
C GLY A 976 -0.19 -28.90 19.26
N GLY A 977 -0.92 -29.25 18.19
CA GLY A 977 -0.35 -30.00 17.07
C GLY A 977 -1.19 -29.96 15.80
N THR A 978 -0.63 -30.47 14.71
CA THR A 978 -1.30 -30.60 13.41
C THR A 978 -1.04 -31.98 12.81
N ARG A 979 -2.03 -32.57 12.12
CA ARG A 979 -1.86 -33.80 11.35
C ARG A 979 -1.20 -33.46 10.01
N ASP A 980 -0.02 -34.01 9.74
CA ASP A 980 0.65 -33.88 8.45
C ASP A 980 -0.13 -34.62 7.35
N ILE A 981 -0.37 -33.95 6.22
CA ILE A 981 -1.25 -34.45 5.16
C ILE A 981 -0.54 -35.47 4.25
N LYS A 982 0.80 -35.50 4.23
CA LYS A 982 1.60 -36.41 3.39
C LYS A 982 2.03 -37.68 4.13
N THR A 983 2.37 -37.57 5.41
CA THR A 983 2.84 -38.69 6.23
C THR A 983 1.77 -39.29 7.15
N PHE A 984 0.68 -38.54 7.38
CA PHE A 984 -0.41 -38.86 8.31
C PHE A 984 -0.03 -38.89 9.80
N MET A 985 1.20 -38.45 10.14
CA MET A 985 1.70 -38.34 11.51
C MET A 985 1.33 -36.99 12.16
N ILE A 986 1.43 -36.88 13.48
CA ILE A 986 1.22 -35.61 14.20
C ILE A 986 2.52 -34.81 14.29
N LYS A 987 2.47 -33.53 13.92
CA LYS A 987 3.55 -32.53 14.07
C LYS A 987 3.21 -31.55 15.19
N GLY A 988 4.20 -31.24 16.03
CA GLY A 988 4.02 -30.51 17.29
C GLY A 988 3.92 -31.45 18.49
N GLU A 989 4.13 -30.94 19.70
CA GLU A 989 4.18 -31.78 20.90
C GLU A 989 2.80 -32.24 21.38
N ASN A 990 1.73 -31.47 21.10
CA ASN A 990 0.34 -31.76 21.49
C ASN A 990 0.16 -32.06 22.99
N LYS A 991 0.92 -31.42 23.89
CA LYS A 991 0.86 -31.71 25.34
C LYS A 991 -0.55 -31.62 25.91
N MET A 992 -1.38 -30.69 25.42
CA MET A 992 -2.78 -30.56 25.87
C MET A 992 -3.56 -31.85 25.60
N GLY A 993 -3.57 -32.34 24.36
CA GLY A 993 -4.26 -33.59 24.00
C GLY A 993 -3.67 -34.82 24.68
N LYS A 994 -2.33 -34.88 24.80
CA LYS A 994 -1.62 -35.98 25.47
C LYS A 994 -1.96 -36.07 26.96
N ILE A 995 -1.88 -34.97 27.71
CA ILE A 995 -2.18 -34.94 29.15
C ILE A 995 -3.65 -35.35 29.39
N ILE A 996 -4.59 -34.91 28.55
CA ILE A 996 -5.99 -35.34 28.64
C ILE A 996 -6.13 -36.86 28.40
N MET A 997 -5.49 -37.40 27.36
CA MET A 997 -5.53 -38.84 27.07
C MET A 997 -4.87 -39.68 28.19
N GLU A 998 -3.83 -39.19 28.84
CA GLU A 998 -3.21 -39.83 30.01
C GLU A 998 -4.14 -39.83 31.24
N ILE A 999 -4.74 -38.67 31.57
CA ILE A 999 -5.69 -38.53 32.69
C ILE A 999 -6.89 -39.48 32.50
N ALA A 1000 -7.43 -39.52 31.29
CA ALA A 1000 -8.54 -40.40 30.91
C ALA A 1000 -8.11 -41.86 30.62
N GLY A 1001 -6.84 -42.23 30.85
CA GLY A 1001 -6.37 -43.62 30.74
C GLY A 1001 -6.53 -44.25 29.35
N PHE A 1002 -6.35 -43.48 28.28
CA PHE A 1002 -6.39 -43.99 26.91
C PHE A 1002 -5.34 -45.10 26.71
N LYS A 1003 -5.73 -46.16 26.02
CA LYS A 1003 -4.85 -47.27 25.61
C LYS A 1003 -4.82 -47.32 24.08
N TRP A 1004 -3.64 -47.48 23.53
CA TRP A 1004 -3.31 -47.50 22.11
C TRP A 1004 -2.43 -48.72 21.79
#